data_AF-A0A976S3M0-F1
#
_entry.id   AF-A0A976S3M0-F1
#
_cell.length_a   1.000
_cell.length_b   1.000
_cell.length_c   1.000
_cell.angle_alpha   90.00
_cell.angle_beta   90.00
_cell.angle_gamma   90.00
#
_symmetry.space_group_name_H-M   'P 1'
#
loop_
_entity.id
_entity.type
_entity.pdbx_description
1 polymer ?
#
loop_
_entity_poly.entity_id
_entity_poly.type
_entity_poly.pdbx_seq_one_letter_code
_entity_poly.pdbx_strand_id
1 'polypeptide(L)'
;MARFLRDLLDAEEPVFTQSIRQLEEVSGRTGADVKLIGDITKMAHDSMRALGLNPAASTGEEVYRALLGRVETDMKRLTKIIGANDPEDVRHLVPYMIDAANNVKFNRRVFVLKHDKAKDLLRKMPPKQLMKKLGYDDIEMMFANEDFDEIYTALRFSEGPEWLNEYNELFKTVKATDYEERDIRIIQMNQEKYADLAAGFVQKKLHNVTHTKELGVIVVVPMKARKMRGLVLKTLPLLLHYMNEVKLYSTFFKLKSTKPNFGRTVVETLIADPGTGGQMAGKRVHWRVIQRYLGKHKEDSISSVAFEPHVQPEDLHWRRAEELLYQIDPELEFWKDRDYVALNYDGFPVAFNLFDVSFAYSNRETYEGRYAYHFRESLWNEIFIRYMGLKNLASQILEQLDNDKIAPELLKVAKKPQRKKTLDTNKKVNSGKNLLLRKRMIDAAEGRLTTVVDELEQAFSILTQHEKTVTIFGSARKPQNDEITQGAYDLAARLGREGYAVVTGGGHGVMEAANRGAYEAGGESIGLNIQLPFEQTLNDYTTANFEFRHFFGRKVSMTLDASAFVYFPGGFGTFDELFEILVLMQTGKIDRVPVVLVGSDFWRPWDAVIREVMLDKYKVISYEDTELYRIYDNYDDIMNYINTEYRKTRK
;
A
#
# COMPACT_ATOMS: atom_id res chain seq x y z
N MET A 1 -25.75 -7.87 -18.04
CA MET A 1 -25.27 -7.87 -16.64
C MET A 1 -24.29 -6.73 -16.41
N ALA A 2 -23.27 -6.55 -17.27
CA ALA A 2 -22.45 -5.32 -17.35
C ALA A 2 -23.24 -4.00 -17.33
N ARG A 3 -24.50 -4.01 -17.82
CA ARG A 3 -25.41 -2.85 -17.84
C ARG A 3 -25.57 -2.16 -16.47
N PHE A 4 -25.65 -2.91 -15.37
CA PHE A 4 -25.82 -2.32 -14.03
C PHE A 4 -24.62 -1.48 -13.63
N LEU A 5 -23.41 -2.05 -13.72
CA LEU A 5 -22.18 -1.34 -13.41
C LEU A 5 -21.95 -0.17 -14.37
N ARG A 6 -22.22 -0.38 -15.66
CA ARG A 6 -22.20 0.68 -16.68
C ARG A 6 -23.10 1.85 -16.29
N ASP A 7 -24.35 1.59 -15.90
CA ASP A 7 -25.32 2.64 -15.57
C ASP A 7 -24.94 3.41 -14.30
N LEU A 8 -24.32 2.74 -13.33
CA LEU A 8 -23.79 3.40 -12.13
C LEU A 8 -22.57 4.28 -12.45
N LEU A 9 -21.70 3.80 -13.34
CA LEU A 9 -20.48 4.48 -13.76
C LEU A 9 -20.71 5.54 -14.85
N ASP A 10 -21.88 5.54 -15.48
CA ASP A 10 -22.18 6.34 -16.67
C ASP A 10 -21.16 6.11 -17.81
N ALA A 11 -20.76 4.84 -17.97
CA ALA A 11 -19.70 4.46 -18.89
C ALA A 11 -20.21 4.22 -20.33
N GLU A 12 -19.42 4.61 -21.33
CA GLU A 12 -19.77 4.46 -22.75
C GLU A 12 -19.63 3.00 -23.26
N GLU A 13 -20.54 2.61 -24.17
CA GLU A 13 -20.47 1.35 -24.91
C GLU A 13 -19.93 1.59 -26.33
N PRO A 14 -19.14 0.66 -26.91
CA PRO A 14 -18.84 -0.69 -26.40
C PRO A 14 -17.60 -0.76 -25.48
N VAL A 15 -16.99 0.38 -25.14
CA VAL A 15 -15.70 0.47 -24.43
C VAL A 15 -15.76 -0.21 -23.06
N PHE A 16 -16.81 0.04 -22.28
CA PHE A 16 -17.00 -0.59 -20.98
C PHE A 16 -17.02 -2.12 -21.07
N THR A 17 -17.90 -2.66 -21.92
CA THR A 17 -18.05 -4.11 -22.08
C THR A 17 -16.77 -4.75 -22.61
N GLN A 18 -16.04 -4.09 -23.52
CA GLN A 18 -14.76 -4.58 -24.01
C GLN A 18 -13.69 -4.60 -22.90
N SER A 19 -13.65 -3.57 -22.07
CA SER A 19 -12.69 -3.45 -20.96
C SER A 19 -12.91 -4.56 -19.92
N ILE A 20 -14.17 -4.81 -19.53
CA ILE A 20 -14.51 -5.91 -18.61
C ILE A 20 -14.13 -7.28 -19.22
N ARG A 21 -14.38 -7.50 -20.51
CA ARG A 21 -13.97 -8.75 -21.18
C ARG A 21 -12.46 -8.92 -21.21
N GLN A 22 -11.71 -7.85 -21.46
CA GLN A 22 -10.25 -7.87 -21.42
C GLN A 22 -9.76 -8.18 -20.00
N LEU A 23 -10.34 -7.57 -18.97
CA LEU A 23 -10.03 -7.88 -17.57
C LEU A 23 -10.35 -9.33 -17.24
N GLU A 24 -11.46 -9.88 -17.70
CA GLU A 24 -11.80 -11.31 -17.55
C GLU A 24 -10.79 -12.24 -18.23
N GLU A 25 -10.42 -11.93 -19.47
CA GLU A 25 -9.47 -12.71 -20.26
C GLU A 25 -8.07 -12.69 -19.62
N VAL A 26 -7.61 -11.51 -19.17
CA VAL A 26 -6.27 -11.33 -18.60
C VAL A 26 -6.18 -11.89 -17.18
N SER A 27 -7.21 -11.71 -16.35
CA SER A 27 -7.21 -12.19 -14.96
C SER A 27 -7.57 -13.67 -14.82
N GLY A 28 -8.24 -14.26 -15.81
CA GLY A 28 -8.87 -15.58 -15.71
C GLY A 28 -10.07 -15.64 -14.73
N ARG A 29 -10.49 -14.51 -14.15
CA ARG A 29 -11.57 -14.43 -13.15
C ARG A 29 -12.93 -14.15 -13.80
N THR A 30 -13.49 -15.15 -14.46
CA THR A 30 -14.81 -15.04 -15.10
C THR A 30 -15.95 -14.76 -14.10
N GLY A 31 -16.82 -13.80 -14.42
CA GLY A 31 -18.02 -13.47 -13.63
C GLY A 31 -17.75 -12.73 -12.31
N ALA A 32 -16.61 -12.05 -12.18
CA ALA A 32 -16.31 -11.22 -11.00
C ALA A 32 -17.25 -10.02 -10.89
N ASP A 33 -17.61 -9.39 -12.02
CA ASP A 33 -18.62 -8.34 -12.15
C ASP A 33 -20.00 -8.79 -11.65
N VAL A 34 -20.45 -10.00 -11.99
CA VAL A 34 -21.76 -10.52 -11.56
C VAL A 34 -21.81 -10.69 -10.03
N LYS A 35 -20.72 -11.17 -9.42
CA LYS A 35 -20.62 -11.24 -7.96
C LYS A 35 -20.66 -9.84 -7.35
N LEU A 36 -19.90 -8.90 -7.91
CA LEU A 36 -19.85 -7.52 -7.45
C LEU A 36 -21.23 -6.85 -7.49
N ILE A 37 -22.00 -7.04 -8.57
CA ILE A 37 -23.38 -6.54 -8.68
C ILE A 37 -24.25 -7.09 -7.55
N GLY A 38 -24.14 -8.40 -7.27
CA GLY A 38 -24.85 -9.05 -6.17
C GLY A 38 -24.46 -8.49 -4.81
N ASP A 39 -23.18 -8.26 -4.58
CA ASP A 39 -22.64 -7.69 -3.35
C ASP A 39 -23.11 -6.23 -3.16
N ILE A 40 -23.00 -5.37 -4.19
CA ILE A 40 -23.51 -3.98 -4.17
C ILE A 40 -25.01 -3.93 -3.85
N THR A 41 -25.81 -4.73 -4.56
CA THR A 41 -27.27 -4.77 -4.37
C THR A 41 -27.62 -5.19 -2.94
N LYS A 42 -26.95 -6.23 -2.43
CA LYS A 42 -27.16 -6.71 -1.07
C LYS A 42 -26.80 -5.63 -0.04
N MET A 43 -25.63 -5.02 -0.18
CA MET A 43 -25.14 -3.99 0.75
C MET A 43 -26.02 -2.75 0.75
N ALA A 44 -26.50 -2.31 -0.42
CA ALA A 44 -27.45 -1.22 -0.52
C ALA A 44 -28.76 -1.55 0.20
N HIS A 45 -29.32 -2.74 -0.03
CA HIS A 45 -30.54 -3.17 0.64
C HIS A 45 -30.38 -3.32 2.16
N ASP A 46 -29.25 -3.86 2.63
CA ASP A 46 -28.93 -3.94 4.06
C ASP A 46 -28.84 -2.53 4.67
N SER A 47 -28.21 -1.59 3.96
CA SER A 47 -28.09 -0.20 4.39
C SER A 47 -29.44 0.51 4.44
N MET A 48 -30.29 0.33 3.42
CA MET A 48 -31.65 0.85 3.42
C MET A 48 -32.47 0.31 4.60
N ARG A 49 -32.40 -0.99 4.89
CA ARG A 49 -33.06 -1.59 6.06
C ARG A 49 -32.56 -0.99 7.38
N ALA A 50 -31.25 -0.79 7.50
CA ALA A 50 -30.66 -0.15 8.68
C ALA A 50 -31.11 1.31 8.86
N LEU A 51 -31.48 1.99 7.77
CA LEU A 51 -32.09 3.33 7.77
C LEU A 51 -33.62 3.30 7.96
N GLY A 52 -34.23 2.13 8.18
CA GLY A 52 -35.68 1.98 8.33
C GLY A 52 -36.47 2.04 7.03
N LEU A 53 -35.81 1.90 5.88
CA LEU A 53 -36.42 1.93 4.56
C LEU A 53 -36.74 0.52 4.05
N ASN A 54 -37.73 0.42 3.15
CA ASN A 54 -38.06 -0.82 2.46
C ASN A 54 -37.40 -0.84 1.08
N PRO A 55 -36.40 -1.70 0.83
CA PRO A 55 -35.69 -1.73 -0.45
C PRO A 55 -36.57 -1.92 -1.69
N ALA A 56 -37.73 -2.57 -1.54
CA ALA A 56 -38.63 -2.85 -2.65
C ALA A 56 -39.60 -1.70 -2.96
N ALA A 57 -39.77 -0.74 -2.05
CA ALA A 57 -40.81 0.29 -2.14
C ALA A 57 -40.29 1.72 -2.01
N SER A 58 -39.12 1.92 -1.40
CA SER A 58 -38.57 3.26 -1.17
C SER A 58 -38.09 3.91 -2.47
N THR A 59 -38.47 5.17 -2.63
CA THR A 59 -38.04 6.05 -3.72
C THR A 59 -36.60 6.51 -3.52
N GLY A 60 -35.93 6.94 -4.60
CA GLY A 60 -34.56 7.46 -4.49
C GLY A 60 -34.47 8.70 -3.60
N GLU A 61 -35.50 9.55 -3.58
CA GLU A 61 -35.56 10.72 -2.72
C GLU A 61 -35.65 10.35 -1.23
N GLU A 62 -36.43 9.33 -0.88
CA GLU A 62 -36.49 8.82 0.50
C GLU A 62 -35.15 8.25 0.95
N VAL A 63 -34.47 7.49 0.07
CA VAL A 63 -33.12 6.95 0.35
C VAL A 63 -32.12 8.08 0.57
N TYR A 64 -32.10 9.06 -0.32
CA TYR A 64 -31.21 10.21 -0.24
C TYR A 64 -31.43 11.02 1.04
N ARG A 65 -32.69 11.33 1.39
CA ARG A 65 -33.03 12.03 2.63
C ARG A 65 -32.64 11.24 3.88
N ALA A 66 -32.83 9.92 3.88
CA ALA A 66 -32.41 9.08 5.00
C ALA A 66 -30.89 9.06 5.18
N LEU A 67 -30.13 9.02 4.09
CA LEU A 67 -28.66 9.11 4.11
C LEU A 67 -28.18 10.48 4.64
N LEU A 68 -28.81 11.58 4.22
CA LEU A 68 -28.52 12.91 4.78
C LEU A 68 -28.84 12.98 6.28
N GLY A 69 -29.96 12.39 6.72
CA GLY A 69 -30.33 12.29 8.13
C GLY A 69 -29.36 11.44 8.94
N ARG A 70 -28.80 10.39 8.33
CA ARG A 70 -27.74 9.57 8.93
C ARG A 70 -26.47 10.37 9.14
N VAL A 71 -25.99 11.09 8.12
CA VAL A 71 -24.83 12.00 8.23
C VAL A 71 -25.05 13.05 9.32
N GLU A 72 -26.25 13.64 9.42
CA GLU A 72 -26.55 14.59 10.49
C GLU A 72 -26.39 13.98 11.89
N THR A 73 -26.92 12.76 12.07
CA THR A 73 -26.87 12.04 13.35
C THR A 73 -25.44 11.70 13.71
N ASP A 74 -24.70 11.13 12.76
CA ASP A 74 -23.30 10.76 12.91
C ASP A 74 -22.42 11.99 13.18
N MET A 75 -22.64 13.10 12.47
CA MET A 75 -21.93 14.37 12.70
C MET A 75 -22.15 14.88 14.13
N LYS A 76 -23.39 14.90 14.63
CA LYS A 76 -23.70 15.36 15.99
C LYS A 76 -23.02 14.48 17.04
N ARG A 77 -22.99 13.17 16.83
CA ARG A 77 -22.31 12.21 17.72
C ARG A 77 -20.81 12.40 17.68
N LEU A 78 -20.22 12.41 16.48
CA LEU A 78 -18.78 12.58 16.28
C LEU A 78 -18.27 13.90 16.85
N THR A 79 -19.02 15.00 16.68
CA THR A 79 -18.68 16.31 17.28
C THR A 79 -18.54 16.22 18.81
N LYS A 80 -19.43 15.48 19.48
CA LYS A 80 -19.36 15.24 20.92
C LYS A 80 -18.18 14.34 21.30
N ILE A 81 -17.92 13.29 20.51
CA ILE A 81 -16.81 12.35 20.74
C ILE A 81 -15.47 13.07 20.70
N ILE A 82 -15.28 13.97 19.73
CA ILE A 82 -14.06 14.78 19.65
C ILE A 82 -14.00 15.91 20.70
N GLY A 83 -15.00 16.03 21.58
CA GLY A 83 -15.00 16.99 22.69
C GLY A 83 -15.44 18.42 22.33
N ALA A 84 -16.01 18.64 21.14
CA ALA A 84 -16.47 19.95 20.71
C ALA A 84 -17.94 20.21 21.10
N ASN A 85 -18.23 21.46 21.48
CA ASN A 85 -19.57 21.88 21.92
C ASN A 85 -20.36 22.67 20.86
N ASP A 86 -19.69 23.36 19.94
CA ASP A 86 -20.32 24.02 18.79
C ASP A 86 -20.06 23.20 17.51
N PRO A 87 -21.10 22.62 16.87
CA PRO A 87 -20.96 21.76 15.69
C PRO A 87 -20.79 22.51 14.37
N GLU A 88 -20.78 23.85 14.38
CA GLU A 88 -20.66 24.65 13.16
C GLU A 88 -19.57 25.72 13.22
N ASP A 89 -19.15 26.20 14.39
CA ASP A 89 -18.07 27.20 14.48
C ASP A 89 -16.74 26.61 14.00
N VAL A 90 -16.25 27.14 12.87
CA VAL A 90 -15.06 26.62 12.19
C VAL A 90 -13.82 26.74 13.07
N ARG A 91 -13.65 27.88 13.76
CA ARG A 91 -12.46 28.12 14.60
C ARG A 91 -12.48 27.25 15.85
N HIS A 92 -13.67 27.04 16.41
CA HIS A 92 -13.87 26.13 17.52
C HIS A 92 -13.53 24.69 17.12
N LEU A 93 -14.03 24.21 15.98
CA LEU A 93 -13.93 22.80 15.59
C LEU A 93 -12.55 22.34 15.12
N VAL A 94 -11.80 23.20 14.43
CA VAL A 94 -10.52 22.79 13.80
C VAL A 94 -9.52 22.18 14.80
N PRO A 95 -9.25 22.80 15.97
CA PRO A 95 -8.35 22.21 16.96
C PRO A 95 -8.78 20.79 17.41
N TYR A 96 -10.07 20.56 17.65
CA TYR A 96 -10.57 19.24 18.07
C TYR A 96 -10.44 18.18 16.97
N MET A 97 -10.63 18.56 15.71
CA MET A 97 -10.43 17.61 14.59
C MET A 97 -8.95 17.27 14.41
N ILE A 98 -8.05 18.23 14.60
CA ILE A 98 -6.60 17.99 14.57
C ILE A 98 -6.20 17.07 15.72
N ASP A 99 -6.70 17.32 16.93
CA ASP A 99 -6.44 16.48 18.11
C ASP A 99 -6.98 15.05 17.90
N ALA A 100 -8.21 14.91 17.41
CA ALA A 100 -8.80 13.62 17.08
C ALA A 100 -7.95 12.84 16.05
N ALA A 101 -7.49 13.50 14.98
CA ALA A 101 -6.58 12.90 14.00
C ALA A 101 -5.19 12.60 14.59
N ASN A 102 -4.75 13.35 15.61
CA ASN A 102 -3.50 13.08 16.31
C ASN A 102 -3.57 11.83 17.19
N ASN A 103 -4.74 11.55 17.77
CA ASN A 103 -4.94 10.49 18.76
C ASN A 103 -5.31 9.11 18.18
N VAL A 104 -5.52 8.98 16.86
CA VAL A 104 -5.72 7.67 16.22
C VAL A 104 -4.46 6.80 16.25
N LYS A 105 -4.62 5.48 16.36
CA LYS A 105 -3.50 4.53 16.28
C LYS A 105 -3.05 4.41 14.83
N PHE A 106 -1.97 5.10 14.50
CA PHE A 106 -1.40 5.16 13.16
C PHE A 106 0.12 5.32 13.23
N ASN A 107 0.88 4.63 12.36
CA ASN A 107 2.32 4.81 12.26
C ASN A 107 2.65 6.14 11.55
N ARG A 108 2.86 7.20 12.35
CA ARG A 108 3.11 8.58 11.88
C ARG A 108 4.52 8.79 11.34
N ARG A 109 5.43 7.84 11.48
CA ARG A 109 6.84 8.01 11.11
C ARG A 109 6.99 8.08 9.59
N VAL A 110 7.58 9.15 9.07
CA VAL A 110 7.73 9.41 7.64
C VAL A 110 9.14 9.86 7.27
N PHE A 111 9.59 9.49 6.07
CA PHE A 111 10.85 9.89 5.44
C PHE A 111 10.61 11.04 4.46
N VAL A 112 11.00 12.24 4.86
CA VAL A 112 10.62 13.50 4.21
C VAL A 112 11.80 14.47 4.09
N LEU A 113 11.69 15.45 3.21
CA LEU A 113 12.73 16.45 2.97
C LEU A 113 12.98 17.28 4.24
N LYS A 114 14.26 17.46 4.60
CA LYS A 114 14.67 18.32 5.71
C LYS A 114 14.26 19.76 5.45
N HIS A 115 13.80 20.46 6.49
CA HIS A 115 13.45 21.88 6.38
C HIS A 115 14.62 22.74 5.88
N ASP A 116 15.85 22.48 6.33
CA ASP A 116 17.02 23.24 5.88
C ASP A 116 17.25 23.09 4.38
N LYS A 117 17.03 21.88 3.83
CA LYS A 117 17.12 21.67 2.40
C LYS A 117 16.01 22.40 1.64
N ALA A 118 14.78 22.34 2.15
CA ALA A 118 13.67 23.07 1.54
C ALA A 118 13.91 24.59 1.54
N LYS A 119 14.50 25.14 2.63
CA LYS A 119 14.96 26.54 2.68
C LYS A 119 16.03 26.82 1.63
N ASP A 120 16.99 25.94 1.42
CA ASP A 120 17.99 26.09 0.35
C ASP A 120 17.39 26.13 -1.05
N LEU A 121 16.35 25.33 -1.32
CA LEU A 121 15.62 25.38 -2.59
C LEU A 121 14.90 26.72 -2.75
N LEU A 122 14.24 27.21 -1.70
CA LEU A 122 13.57 28.52 -1.72
C LEU A 122 14.55 29.68 -1.82
N ARG A 123 15.78 29.58 -1.29
CA ARG A 123 16.82 30.59 -1.52
C ARG A 123 17.21 30.71 -2.99
N LYS A 124 17.24 29.58 -3.72
CA LYS A 124 17.52 29.58 -5.17
C LYS A 124 16.39 30.22 -5.98
N MET A 125 15.16 30.07 -5.51
CA MET A 125 13.98 30.64 -6.16
C MET A 125 13.04 31.26 -5.11
N PRO A 126 13.32 32.50 -4.65
CA PRO A 126 12.53 33.14 -3.59
C PRO A 126 11.07 33.39 -4.02
N PRO A 127 10.08 33.12 -3.15
CA PRO A 127 8.67 33.32 -3.45
C PRO A 127 8.27 34.80 -3.24
N LYS A 128 8.43 35.61 -4.29
CA LYS A 128 8.30 37.07 -4.21
C LYS A 128 6.87 37.54 -3.89
N GLN A 129 5.85 36.84 -4.39
CA GLN A 129 4.46 37.22 -4.14
C GLN A 129 4.07 36.93 -2.68
N LEU A 130 4.49 35.78 -2.16
CA LEU A 130 4.28 35.41 -0.77
C LEU A 130 5.01 36.38 0.16
N MET A 131 6.30 36.64 -0.09
CA MET A 131 7.11 37.59 0.67
C MET A 131 6.46 38.98 0.73
N LYS A 132 6.03 39.52 -0.42
CA LYS A 132 5.31 40.79 -0.48
C LYS A 132 4.00 40.77 0.30
N LYS A 133 3.25 39.67 0.25
CA LYS A 133 1.97 39.53 0.96
C LYS A 133 2.16 39.49 2.47
N LEU A 134 3.23 38.85 2.94
CA LEU A 134 3.59 38.76 4.36
C LEU A 134 4.39 39.96 4.87
N GLY A 135 4.85 40.84 3.97
CA GLY A 135 5.56 42.08 4.34
C GLY A 135 7.06 41.91 4.55
N TYR A 136 7.69 40.94 3.87
CA TYR A 136 9.12 40.69 3.94
C TYR A 136 9.82 41.01 2.62
N ASP A 137 10.96 41.71 2.69
CA ASP A 137 11.86 41.92 1.55
C ASP A 137 13.08 40.96 1.58
N ASP A 138 13.33 40.33 2.72
CA ASP A 138 14.41 39.36 2.95
C ASP A 138 13.83 37.99 3.33
N ILE A 139 14.27 36.95 2.62
CA ILE A 139 13.81 35.58 2.82
C ILE A 139 14.29 35.01 4.16
N GLU A 140 15.45 35.44 4.66
CA GLU A 140 15.96 34.97 5.96
C GLU A 140 15.13 35.55 7.11
N MET A 141 14.71 36.81 7.01
CA MET A 141 13.77 37.40 7.97
C MET A 141 12.43 36.68 7.95
N MET A 142 11.92 36.30 6.77
CA MET A 142 10.70 35.51 6.67
C MET A 142 10.88 34.13 7.34
N PHE A 143 11.97 33.42 7.07
CA PHE A 143 12.26 32.11 7.70
C PHE A 143 12.43 32.17 9.22
N ALA A 144 12.87 33.30 9.76
CA ALA A 144 13.07 33.47 11.20
C ALA A 144 11.78 33.82 11.97
N ASN A 145 10.81 34.45 11.30
CA ASN A 145 9.61 35.02 11.96
C ASN A 145 8.30 34.29 11.62
N GLU A 146 8.32 33.36 10.67
CA GLU A 146 7.14 32.61 10.21
C GLU A 146 7.31 31.10 10.42
N ASP A 147 6.20 30.37 10.60
CA ASP A 147 6.24 28.91 10.60
C ASP A 147 6.57 28.42 9.18
N PHE A 148 7.66 27.67 9.05
CA PHE A 148 8.15 27.24 7.74
C PHE A 148 7.15 26.33 7.00
N ASP A 149 6.39 25.51 7.73
CA ASP A 149 5.39 24.63 7.13
C ASP A 149 4.21 25.44 6.57
N GLU A 150 3.86 26.56 7.20
CA GLU A 150 2.88 27.52 6.67
C GLU A 150 3.41 28.23 5.43
N ILE A 151 4.65 28.77 5.48
CA ILE A 151 5.32 29.41 4.33
C ILE A 151 5.30 28.47 3.13
N TYR A 152 5.79 27.25 3.33
CA TYR A 152 5.98 26.28 2.27
C TYR A 152 4.62 25.83 1.68
N THR A 153 3.60 25.68 2.53
CA THR A 153 2.24 25.37 2.05
C THR A 153 1.62 26.54 1.28
N ALA A 154 1.89 27.78 1.70
CA ALA A 154 1.37 28.98 1.06
C ALA A 154 1.86 29.16 -0.39
N LEU A 155 3.00 28.58 -0.77
CA LEU A 155 3.51 28.55 -2.14
C LEU A 155 2.45 28.06 -3.14
N ARG A 156 1.66 27.06 -2.73
CA ARG A 156 0.63 26.41 -3.56
C ARG A 156 -0.48 27.33 -4.05
N PHE A 157 -0.66 28.48 -3.40
CA PHE A 157 -1.72 29.43 -3.72
C PHE A 157 -1.23 30.88 -3.75
N SER A 158 0.09 31.11 -3.75
CA SER A 158 0.69 32.45 -3.82
C SER A 158 1.46 32.73 -5.12
N GLU A 159 2.24 31.78 -5.63
CA GLU A 159 3.19 32.06 -6.73
C GLU A 159 2.68 31.69 -8.14
N GLY A 160 1.59 30.90 -8.22
CA GLY A 160 0.98 30.49 -9.50
C GLY A 160 1.57 29.19 -10.09
N PRO A 161 0.91 28.59 -11.11
CA PRO A 161 1.27 27.29 -11.65
C PRO A 161 2.66 27.24 -12.32
N GLU A 162 3.03 28.28 -13.07
CA GLU A 162 4.32 28.35 -13.78
C GLU A 162 5.49 28.31 -12.79
N TRP A 163 5.41 29.15 -11.75
CA TRP A 163 6.41 29.18 -10.69
C TRP A 163 6.51 27.84 -9.96
N LEU A 164 5.37 27.20 -9.64
CA LEU A 164 5.36 25.90 -8.96
C LEU A 164 6.01 24.80 -9.81
N ASN A 165 5.79 24.81 -11.12
CA ASN A 165 6.42 23.86 -12.03
C ASN A 165 7.95 24.06 -12.11
N GLU A 166 8.40 25.31 -12.21
CA GLU A 166 9.83 25.65 -12.17
C GLU A 166 10.46 25.31 -10.81
N TYR A 167 9.75 25.54 -9.72
CA TYR A 167 10.21 25.20 -8.38
C TYR A 167 10.36 23.68 -8.19
N ASN A 168 9.40 22.90 -8.70
CA ASN A 168 9.44 21.43 -8.64
C ASN A 168 10.69 20.87 -9.36
N GLU A 169 11.18 21.52 -10.42
CA GLU A 169 12.39 21.10 -11.12
C GLU A 169 13.65 21.16 -10.24
N LEU A 170 13.70 22.04 -9.24
CA LEU A 170 14.81 22.12 -8.29
C LEU A 170 14.97 20.84 -7.46
N PHE A 171 13.90 20.06 -7.30
CA PHE A 171 13.95 18.78 -6.60
C PHE A 171 14.83 17.75 -7.32
N LYS A 172 15.15 17.91 -8.61
CA LYS A 172 16.13 17.04 -9.30
C LYS A 172 17.49 17.03 -8.62
N THR A 173 17.79 18.07 -7.84
CA THR A 173 19.06 18.24 -7.13
C THR A 173 19.09 17.60 -5.72
N VAL A 174 17.96 17.09 -5.20
CA VAL A 174 17.92 16.49 -3.87
C VAL A 174 18.46 15.07 -3.87
N LYS A 175 19.06 14.69 -2.73
CA LYS A 175 19.61 13.35 -2.46
C LYS A 175 18.88 12.73 -1.28
N ALA A 176 18.98 11.42 -1.12
CA ALA A 176 18.43 10.72 0.04
C ALA A 176 18.95 11.28 1.38
N THR A 177 20.19 11.77 1.42
CA THR A 177 20.80 12.41 2.60
C THR A 177 20.16 13.74 2.98
N ASP A 178 19.44 14.38 2.05
CA ASP A 178 18.69 15.61 2.29
C ASP A 178 17.33 15.34 2.97
N TYR A 179 16.97 14.06 3.16
CA TYR A 179 15.75 13.62 3.81
C TYR A 179 16.05 13.15 5.24
N GLU A 180 15.03 13.18 6.07
CA GLU A 180 15.05 12.75 7.46
C GLU A 180 13.82 11.94 7.80
N GLU A 181 13.90 11.19 8.89
CA GLU A 181 12.71 10.56 9.46
C GLU A 181 12.14 11.43 10.57
N ARG A 182 10.87 11.76 10.49
CA ARG A 182 10.11 12.48 11.52
C ARG A 182 8.65 12.09 11.49
N ASP A 183 7.89 12.52 12.48
CA ASP A 183 6.46 12.25 12.50
C ASP A 183 5.69 13.24 11.62
N ILE A 184 4.59 12.78 11.02
CA ILE A 184 3.65 13.63 10.30
C ILE A 184 3.14 14.75 11.22
N ARG A 185 3.27 16.00 10.76
CA ARG A 185 2.70 17.17 11.43
C ARG A 185 1.35 17.51 10.82
N ILE A 186 0.36 17.75 11.67
CA ILE A 186 -0.93 18.35 11.27
C ILE A 186 -0.97 19.75 11.88
N ILE A 187 -1.04 20.79 11.05
CA ILE A 187 -1.04 22.18 11.51
C ILE A 187 -2.31 22.91 11.10
N GLN A 188 -2.71 23.88 11.91
CA GLN A 188 -3.72 24.86 11.58
C GLN A 188 -3.03 26.13 11.10
N MET A 189 -3.29 26.52 9.87
CA MET A 189 -2.63 27.68 9.27
C MET A 189 -3.24 28.99 9.78
N ASN A 190 -2.40 30.01 10.01
CA ASN A 190 -2.77 31.27 10.62
C ASN A 190 -3.87 31.99 9.83
N GLN A 191 -5.01 32.19 10.49
CA GLN A 191 -6.20 32.79 9.91
C GLN A 191 -5.98 34.23 9.45
N GLU A 192 -5.32 35.06 10.25
CA GLU A 192 -5.16 36.50 9.98
C GLU A 192 -4.21 36.74 8.82
N LYS A 193 -3.16 35.91 8.71
CA LYS A 193 -2.15 36.03 7.67
C LYS A 193 -2.62 35.46 6.32
N TYR A 194 -3.29 34.30 6.33
CA TYR A 194 -3.46 33.50 5.10
C TYR A 194 -4.89 33.38 4.58
N ALA A 195 -5.93 33.80 5.31
CA ALA A 195 -7.32 33.60 4.87
C ALA A 195 -7.66 34.25 3.52
N ASP A 196 -7.09 35.42 3.22
CA ASP A 196 -7.28 36.08 1.92
C ASP A 196 -6.55 35.35 0.79
N LEU A 197 -5.33 34.91 1.06
CA LEU A 197 -4.48 34.20 0.10
C LEU A 197 -5.08 32.83 -0.25
N ALA A 198 -5.64 32.16 0.75
CA ALA A 198 -6.28 30.85 0.61
C ALA A 198 -7.72 30.89 0.10
N ALA A 199 -8.39 32.05 0.06
CA ALA A 199 -9.81 32.13 -0.27
C ALA A 199 -10.14 31.51 -1.63
N GLY A 200 -9.32 31.78 -2.65
CA GLY A 200 -9.47 31.19 -3.98
C GLY A 200 -9.26 29.68 -3.99
N PHE A 201 -8.32 29.18 -3.18
CA PHE A 201 -8.11 27.75 -2.99
C PHE A 201 -9.35 27.11 -2.36
N VAL A 202 -9.82 27.58 -1.21
CA VAL A 202 -10.98 26.99 -0.50
C VAL A 202 -12.26 27.07 -1.34
N GLN A 203 -12.50 28.19 -2.04
CA GLN A 203 -13.66 28.32 -2.92
C GLN A 203 -13.57 27.36 -4.12
N LYS A 204 -12.38 27.23 -4.72
CA LYS A 204 -12.17 26.28 -5.81
C LYS A 204 -12.29 24.86 -5.31
N LYS A 205 -11.80 24.57 -4.11
CA LYS A 205 -11.69 23.24 -3.53
C LYS A 205 -12.92 22.78 -2.75
N LEU A 206 -13.83 23.67 -2.40
CA LEU A 206 -14.97 23.31 -1.53
C LEU A 206 -14.55 22.69 -0.17
N HIS A 207 -13.27 22.51 0.17
CA HIS A 207 -12.75 22.03 1.45
C HIS A 207 -11.49 22.82 1.82
N ASN A 208 -11.04 22.68 3.07
CA ASN A 208 -10.02 23.51 3.70
C ASN A 208 -8.84 22.70 4.23
N VAL A 209 -8.54 21.56 3.61
CA VAL A 209 -7.40 20.72 4.01
C VAL A 209 -6.48 20.57 2.80
N THR A 210 -5.18 20.64 3.03
CA THR A 210 -4.16 20.28 2.04
C THR A 210 -2.98 19.62 2.75
N HIS A 211 -1.93 19.28 2.02
CA HIS A 211 -0.73 18.65 2.55
C HIS A 211 0.48 18.94 1.64
N THR A 212 1.68 18.75 2.17
CA THR A 212 2.96 18.79 1.45
C THR A 212 3.60 17.42 1.62
N LYS A 213 3.49 16.57 0.58
CA LYS A 213 3.89 15.15 0.65
C LYS A 213 5.40 15.03 0.94
N GLU A 214 6.16 15.94 0.35
CA GLU A 214 7.60 16.08 0.46
C GLU A 214 8.08 16.52 1.85
N LEU A 215 7.26 17.24 2.63
CA LEU A 215 7.59 17.64 4.02
C LEU A 215 6.82 16.80 5.05
N GLY A 216 5.88 15.96 4.64
CA GLY A 216 5.04 15.21 5.57
C GLY A 216 4.19 16.10 6.49
N VAL A 217 3.66 17.19 5.94
CA VAL A 217 2.79 18.11 6.69
C VAL A 217 1.40 18.09 6.09
N ILE A 218 0.39 18.05 6.95
CA ILE A 218 -1.02 18.22 6.61
C ILE A 218 -1.46 19.55 7.19
N VAL A 219 -2.15 20.36 6.41
CA VAL A 219 -2.49 21.73 6.75
C VAL A 219 -3.99 21.94 6.66
N VAL A 220 -4.59 22.37 7.76
CA VAL A 220 -5.93 22.94 7.77
C VAL A 220 -5.83 24.42 7.40
N VAL A 221 -6.25 24.72 6.18
CA VAL A 221 -6.21 26.04 5.56
C VAL A 221 -7.32 26.92 6.14
N PRO A 222 -7.06 28.21 6.42
CA PRO A 222 -8.06 29.11 6.99
C PRO A 222 -9.23 29.37 6.04
N MET A 223 -10.41 29.59 6.62
CA MET A 223 -11.64 29.90 5.89
C MET A 223 -12.23 31.22 6.36
N LYS A 224 -12.79 32.02 5.43
CA LYS A 224 -13.53 33.25 5.81
C LYS A 224 -14.86 32.95 6.51
N ALA A 225 -15.45 31.78 6.25
CA ALA A 225 -16.70 31.38 6.85
C ALA A 225 -16.51 31.13 8.36
N ARG A 226 -17.31 31.80 9.20
CA ARG A 226 -17.31 31.58 10.65
C ARG A 226 -18.06 30.31 11.05
N LYS A 227 -19.12 29.98 10.31
CA LYS A 227 -19.93 28.77 10.52
C LYS A 227 -19.98 27.90 9.28
N MET A 228 -19.88 26.59 9.46
CA MET A 228 -20.05 25.60 8.40
C MET A 228 -20.72 24.33 8.95
N ARG A 229 -21.92 24.03 8.45
CA ARG A 229 -22.60 22.76 8.70
C ARG A 229 -21.80 21.62 8.07
N GLY A 230 -21.71 20.48 8.76
CA GLY A 230 -21.05 19.29 8.20
C GLY A 230 -19.53 19.28 8.32
N LEU A 231 -18.90 20.28 8.95
CA LEU A 231 -17.45 20.47 8.90
C LEU A 231 -16.67 19.26 9.44
N VAL A 232 -17.16 18.61 10.50
CA VAL A 232 -16.46 17.47 11.13
C VAL A 232 -16.33 16.28 10.18
N LEU A 233 -17.44 15.80 9.60
CA LEU A 233 -17.43 14.70 8.61
C LEU A 233 -16.88 15.11 7.23
N LYS A 234 -16.51 16.38 7.07
CA LYS A 234 -15.83 16.87 5.88
C LYS A 234 -14.32 16.96 6.05
N THR A 235 -13.86 17.49 7.19
CA THR A 235 -12.45 17.82 7.43
C THR A 235 -11.72 16.67 8.09
N LEU A 236 -12.30 16.04 9.11
CA LEU A 236 -11.63 14.96 9.84
C LEU A 236 -11.33 13.75 8.94
N PRO A 237 -12.26 13.26 8.10
CA PRO A 237 -11.93 12.19 7.15
C PRO A 237 -10.84 12.59 6.15
N LEU A 238 -10.79 13.86 5.71
CA LEU A 238 -9.71 14.35 4.84
C LEU A 238 -8.36 14.41 5.55
N LEU A 239 -8.32 14.73 6.84
CA LEU A 239 -7.09 14.67 7.64
C LEU A 239 -6.55 13.24 7.68
N LEU A 240 -7.41 12.27 8.00
CA LEU A 240 -7.05 10.84 8.06
C LEU A 240 -6.64 10.31 6.68
N HIS A 241 -7.29 10.77 5.61
CA HIS A 241 -6.90 10.47 4.24
C HIS A 241 -5.48 10.97 3.93
N TYR A 242 -5.18 12.23 4.21
CA TYR A 242 -3.85 12.78 3.95
C TYR A 242 -2.76 12.19 4.84
N MET A 243 -3.09 11.68 6.05
CA MET A 243 -2.13 10.91 6.85
C MET A 243 -1.67 9.65 6.12
N ASN A 244 -2.61 8.91 5.55
CA ASN A 244 -2.30 7.72 4.77
C ASN A 244 -1.56 8.04 3.47
N GLU A 245 -1.97 9.10 2.77
CA GLU A 245 -1.31 9.58 1.56
C GLU A 245 0.15 9.94 1.82
N VAL A 246 0.38 10.84 2.79
CA VAL A 246 1.72 11.28 3.17
C VAL A 246 2.60 10.09 3.55
N LYS A 247 2.07 9.12 4.31
CA LYS A 247 2.78 7.90 4.67
C LYS A 247 3.16 7.07 3.44
N LEU A 248 2.25 6.87 2.50
CA LEU A 248 2.51 6.11 1.26
C LEU A 248 3.66 6.73 0.46
N TYR A 249 3.59 8.03 0.18
CA TYR A 249 4.62 8.72 -0.60
C TYR A 249 5.95 8.75 0.14
N SER A 250 5.94 8.93 1.47
CA SER A 250 7.13 8.79 2.31
C SER A 250 7.78 7.40 2.19
N THR A 251 6.98 6.34 2.30
CA THR A 251 7.47 4.95 2.17
C THR A 251 8.03 4.71 0.77
N PHE A 252 7.36 5.24 -0.26
CA PHE A 252 7.87 5.18 -1.64
C PHE A 252 9.21 5.91 -1.78
N PHE A 253 9.34 7.13 -1.26
CA PHE A 253 10.61 7.85 -1.28
C PHE A 253 11.71 7.12 -0.50
N LYS A 254 11.39 6.54 0.66
CA LYS A 254 12.35 5.72 1.42
C LYS A 254 12.80 4.50 0.62
N LEU A 255 11.88 3.80 -0.05
CA LEU A 255 12.20 2.66 -0.90
C LEU A 255 13.11 3.07 -2.08
N LYS A 256 12.90 4.26 -2.64
CA LYS A 256 13.70 4.80 -3.75
C LYS A 256 15.00 5.48 -3.30
N SER A 257 15.21 5.66 -2.00
CA SER A 257 16.39 6.36 -1.46
C SER A 257 17.73 5.68 -1.79
N THR A 258 17.71 4.37 -2.06
CA THR A 258 18.88 3.58 -2.45
C THR A 258 19.10 3.52 -3.97
N LYS A 259 18.18 4.06 -4.79
CA LYS A 259 18.26 4.03 -6.25
C LYS A 259 19.01 5.25 -6.80
N PRO A 260 19.75 5.09 -7.92
CA PRO A 260 20.32 6.23 -8.65
C PRO A 260 19.23 7.23 -9.04
N ASN A 261 19.59 8.52 -9.14
CA ASN A 261 18.67 9.60 -9.55
C ASN A 261 17.46 9.85 -8.63
N PHE A 262 17.58 9.58 -7.32
CA PHE A 262 16.53 9.81 -6.32
C PHE A 262 15.78 11.15 -6.48
N GLY A 263 16.49 12.28 -6.65
CA GLY A 263 15.84 13.58 -6.83
C GLY A 263 14.97 13.68 -8.08
N ARG A 264 15.33 12.98 -9.16
CA ARG A 264 14.49 12.88 -10.35
C ARG A 264 13.22 12.08 -10.08
N THR A 265 13.34 10.95 -9.37
CA THR A 265 12.17 10.18 -8.92
C THR A 265 11.24 11.03 -8.08
N VAL A 266 11.77 11.83 -7.14
CA VAL A 266 10.97 12.77 -6.34
C VAL A 266 10.22 13.75 -7.23
N VAL A 267 10.88 14.36 -8.23
CA VAL A 267 10.25 15.31 -9.15
C VAL A 267 9.16 14.63 -9.98
N GLU A 268 9.46 13.49 -10.57
CA GLU A 268 8.51 12.74 -11.40
C GLU A 268 7.29 12.32 -10.58
N THR A 269 7.45 11.99 -9.29
CA THR A 269 6.34 11.71 -8.37
C THR A 269 5.59 12.96 -7.90
N LEU A 270 6.26 14.09 -7.69
CA LEU A 270 5.62 15.36 -7.31
C LEU A 270 4.87 16.02 -8.47
N ILE A 271 5.40 15.86 -9.68
CA ILE A 271 4.83 16.39 -10.93
C ILE A 271 3.80 15.42 -11.53
N ALA A 272 3.80 14.13 -11.14
CA ALA A 272 3.10 13.02 -11.79
C ALA A 272 1.68 13.35 -12.31
N ASP A 273 1.66 13.77 -13.58
CA ASP A 273 0.75 13.32 -14.62
C ASP A 273 1.60 12.87 -15.83
N PRO A 274 2.19 11.65 -15.82
CA PRO A 274 2.92 11.14 -16.97
C PRO A 274 1.95 10.40 -17.88
N GLY A 275 1.69 10.97 -19.06
CA GLY A 275 0.78 10.44 -20.09
C GLY A 275 1.23 9.16 -20.81
N THR A 276 1.94 8.23 -20.15
CA THR A 276 2.36 6.96 -20.77
C THR A 276 1.71 5.77 -20.06
N GLY A 277 0.90 5.04 -20.83
CA GLY A 277 0.17 3.89 -20.32
C GLY A 277 1.07 2.72 -19.91
N GLY A 278 0.83 2.17 -18.71
CA GLY A 278 1.41 0.92 -18.24
C GLY A 278 1.08 -0.27 -19.15
N GLN A 279 2.05 -1.18 -19.29
CA GLN A 279 1.91 -2.42 -20.04
C GLN A 279 1.59 -3.59 -19.10
N MET A 280 0.60 -4.41 -19.46
CA MET A 280 0.36 -5.71 -18.83
C MET A 280 0.53 -6.82 -19.86
N ALA A 281 1.36 -7.82 -19.56
CA ALA A 281 1.55 -9.03 -20.38
C ALA A 281 1.81 -8.74 -21.88
N GLY A 282 2.60 -7.72 -22.19
CA GLY A 282 2.94 -7.33 -23.57
C GLY A 282 1.83 -6.58 -24.32
N LYS A 283 0.74 -6.17 -23.66
CA LYS A 283 -0.31 -5.32 -24.24
C LYS A 283 -0.36 -3.97 -23.53
N ARG A 284 -0.50 -2.90 -24.32
CA ARG A 284 -0.69 -1.52 -23.83
C ARG A 284 -2.13 -1.36 -23.37
N VAL A 285 -2.32 -1.05 -22.10
CA VAL A 285 -3.57 -0.46 -21.60
C VAL A 285 -3.34 1.04 -21.58
N HIS A 286 -4.26 1.82 -22.14
CA HIS A 286 -4.16 3.28 -22.09
C HIS A 286 -4.58 3.75 -20.71
N TRP A 287 -3.71 4.50 -20.04
CA TRP A 287 -3.96 5.14 -18.76
C TRP A 287 -4.02 6.64 -18.99
N ARG A 288 -5.06 7.31 -18.48
CA ARG A 288 -5.15 8.77 -18.47
C ARG A 288 -5.61 9.25 -17.10
N VAL A 289 -4.90 10.26 -16.61
CA VAL A 289 -5.10 10.94 -15.34
C VAL A 289 -6.25 11.93 -15.47
N ILE A 290 -7.13 11.98 -14.46
CA ILE A 290 -7.68 13.25 -13.99
C ILE A 290 -7.80 13.15 -12.47
N GLN A 291 -7.15 14.05 -11.73
CA GLN A 291 -7.72 14.48 -10.45
C GLN A 291 -7.54 15.98 -10.21
N ARG A 292 -8.69 16.64 -10.03
CA ARG A 292 -9.00 17.87 -9.23
C ARG A 292 -10.05 18.75 -9.93
N TYR A 293 -11.29 18.72 -9.41
CA TYR A 293 -12.33 19.77 -9.58
C TYR A 293 -12.94 19.98 -10.96
N LEU A 294 -13.59 18.95 -11.52
CA LEU A 294 -14.47 19.14 -12.69
C LEU A 294 -15.96 19.18 -12.37
N GLY A 295 -16.36 19.16 -11.09
CA GLY A 295 -17.71 19.55 -10.66
C GLY A 295 -18.02 21.05 -10.79
N LYS A 296 -17.42 21.75 -11.75
CA LYS A 296 -17.60 23.20 -11.95
C LYS A 296 -18.39 23.58 -13.20
N HIS A 297 -18.65 22.65 -14.10
CA HIS A 297 -19.36 22.98 -15.34
C HIS A 297 -20.75 22.34 -15.36
N LYS A 298 -21.76 23.21 -15.34
CA LYS A 298 -23.10 22.93 -15.89
C LYS A 298 -23.10 22.94 -17.43
N GLU A 299 -21.93 23.00 -18.06
CA GLU A 299 -21.76 23.12 -19.51
C GLU A 299 -20.96 21.94 -20.08
N ASP A 300 -21.57 21.31 -21.08
CA ASP A 300 -21.25 20.21 -22.01
C ASP A 300 -19.79 20.01 -22.51
N SER A 301 -18.76 20.22 -21.70
CA SER A 301 -17.35 19.97 -22.10
C SER A 301 -16.57 19.06 -21.15
N ILE A 302 -17.25 18.14 -20.45
CA ILE A 302 -16.56 17.04 -19.78
C ILE A 302 -16.09 16.07 -20.87
N SER A 303 -14.77 15.94 -21.03
CA SER A 303 -14.19 14.95 -21.94
C SER A 303 -14.67 13.55 -21.56
N SER A 304 -15.11 12.75 -22.53
CA SER A 304 -15.54 11.35 -22.31
C SER A 304 -14.47 10.48 -21.64
N VAL A 305 -13.20 10.92 -21.72
CA VAL A 305 -12.05 10.33 -21.04
C VAL A 305 -12.18 10.34 -19.51
N ALA A 306 -12.92 11.28 -18.92
CA ALA A 306 -13.15 11.34 -17.46
C ALA A 306 -13.95 10.15 -16.90
N PHE A 307 -14.62 9.40 -17.78
CA PHE A 307 -15.44 8.24 -17.44
C PHE A 307 -14.77 6.90 -17.81
N GLU A 308 -13.51 6.95 -18.25
CA GLU A 308 -12.72 5.76 -18.50
C GLU A 308 -12.32 5.08 -17.18
N PRO A 309 -12.27 3.73 -17.14
CA PRO A 309 -11.75 2.98 -16.00
C PRO A 309 -10.38 3.49 -15.54
N HIS A 310 -10.26 3.92 -14.29
CA HIS A 310 -8.97 4.33 -13.73
C HIS A 310 -8.84 3.97 -12.25
N VAL A 311 -7.59 3.91 -11.79
CA VAL A 311 -7.17 3.56 -10.44
C VAL A 311 -6.07 4.54 -10.08
N GLN A 312 -6.20 5.23 -8.96
CA GLN A 312 -5.20 6.18 -8.48
C GLN A 312 -4.56 5.67 -7.18
N PRO A 313 -3.30 6.05 -6.88
CA PRO A 313 -2.72 5.86 -5.55
C PRO A 313 -3.66 6.31 -4.43
N GLU A 314 -4.42 7.38 -4.72
CA GLU A 314 -5.38 8.01 -3.82
C GLU A 314 -6.52 7.11 -3.36
N ASP A 315 -6.90 6.15 -4.19
CA ASP A 315 -8.03 5.27 -3.93
C ASP A 315 -7.69 4.14 -2.95
N LEU A 316 -6.42 3.70 -2.93
CA LEU A 316 -5.97 2.68 -1.96
C LEU A 316 -5.98 3.21 -0.52
N HIS A 317 -5.70 4.50 -0.33
CA HIS A 317 -5.64 5.07 1.01
C HIS A 317 -6.99 5.59 1.53
N TRP A 318 -8.01 5.67 0.68
CA TRP A 318 -9.35 6.03 1.11
C TRP A 318 -9.95 5.03 2.10
N ARG A 319 -9.90 3.73 1.77
CA ARG A 319 -10.37 2.66 2.67
C ARG A 319 -9.67 2.70 4.03
N ARG A 320 -8.38 3.04 4.04
CA ARG A 320 -7.60 3.18 5.29
C ARG A 320 -8.03 4.39 6.12
N ALA A 321 -8.46 5.48 5.47
CA ALA A 321 -8.99 6.65 6.18
C ALA A 321 -10.31 6.31 6.90
N GLU A 322 -11.17 5.51 6.27
CA GLU A 322 -12.41 4.99 6.89
C GLU A 322 -12.09 4.10 8.11
N GLU A 323 -11.11 3.22 8.00
CA GLU A 323 -10.64 2.40 9.14
C GLU A 323 -10.18 3.24 10.33
N LEU A 324 -9.40 4.30 10.09
CA LEU A 324 -8.99 5.23 11.15
C LEU A 324 -10.16 6.00 11.73
N LEU A 325 -11.16 6.35 10.91
CA LEU A 325 -12.36 7.06 11.35
C LEU A 325 -13.19 6.18 12.30
N TYR A 326 -13.23 4.85 12.08
CA TYR A 326 -13.88 3.90 13.01
C TYR A 326 -13.18 3.76 14.35
N GLN A 327 -11.87 4.02 14.43
CA GLN A 327 -11.20 4.07 15.73
C GLN A 327 -11.70 5.22 16.60
N ILE A 328 -12.17 6.31 15.97
CA ILE A 328 -12.71 7.49 16.65
C ILE A 328 -14.18 7.26 17.03
N ASP A 329 -15.00 6.83 16.07
CA ASP A 329 -16.43 6.55 16.30
C ASP A 329 -16.84 5.21 15.68
N PRO A 330 -16.94 4.14 16.49
CA PRO A 330 -17.34 2.82 16.01
C PRO A 330 -18.73 2.77 15.35
N GLU A 331 -19.65 3.67 15.72
CA GLU A 331 -20.99 3.70 15.09
C GLU A 331 -20.95 4.19 13.64
N LEU A 332 -19.82 4.75 13.17
CA LEU A 332 -19.60 5.02 11.75
C LEU A 332 -19.43 3.73 10.92
N GLU A 333 -19.35 2.54 11.53
CA GLU A 333 -19.31 1.24 10.83
C GLU A 333 -20.44 1.06 9.81
N PHE A 334 -21.54 1.80 9.95
CA PHE A 334 -22.57 1.89 8.90
C PHE A 334 -22.02 2.35 7.55
N TRP A 335 -20.93 3.11 7.47
CA TRP A 335 -20.35 3.59 6.21
C TRP A 335 -19.29 2.64 5.65
N LYS A 336 -18.88 1.62 6.43
CA LYS A 336 -17.78 0.72 6.08
C LYS A 336 -18.07 -0.06 4.82
N ASP A 337 -17.08 -0.10 3.93
CA ASP A 337 -17.11 -0.81 2.64
C ASP A 337 -18.28 -0.38 1.73
N ARG A 338 -18.84 0.82 1.95
CA ARG A 338 -19.96 1.36 1.14
C ARG A 338 -19.54 2.50 0.22
N ASP A 339 -18.25 2.80 0.20
CA ASP A 339 -17.60 3.72 -0.72
C ASP A 339 -17.97 3.43 -2.18
N TYR A 340 -18.08 2.16 -2.57
CA TYR A 340 -18.45 1.70 -3.93
C TYR A 340 -19.91 1.25 -4.09
N VAL A 341 -20.81 1.57 -3.14
CA VAL A 341 -22.20 1.09 -3.16
C VAL A 341 -23.16 2.20 -3.59
N ALA A 342 -23.99 1.91 -4.60
CA ALA A 342 -25.09 2.77 -5.01
C ALA A 342 -26.21 1.96 -5.68
N LEU A 343 -27.40 2.55 -5.74
CA LEU A 343 -28.52 2.09 -6.57
C LEU A 343 -28.92 3.20 -7.54
N ASN A 344 -29.30 2.80 -8.76
CA ASN A 344 -29.78 3.76 -9.75
C ASN A 344 -31.26 4.08 -9.49
N TYR A 345 -31.56 5.36 -9.32
CA TYR A 345 -32.91 5.89 -9.20
C TYR A 345 -33.09 7.03 -10.19
N ASP A 346 -34.18 7.01 -10.96
CA ASP A 346 -34.52 8.07 -11.92
C ASP A 346 -33.39 8.37 -12.94
N GLY A 347 -32.58 7.36 -13.27
CA GLY A 347 -31.49 7.47 -14.24
C GLY A 347 -30.17 7.97 -13.65
N PHE A 348 -30.08 8.25 -12.34
CA PHE A 348 -28.84 8.67 -11.69
C PHE A 348 -28.60 7.96 -10.35
N PRO A 349 -27.36 7.58 -9.99
CA PRO A 349 -27.08 6.85 -8.76
C PRO A 349 -27.42 7.64 -7.48
N VAL A 350 -27.94 6.95 -6.47
CA VAL A 350 -27.93 7.38 -5.07
C VAL A 350 -26.82 6.61 -4.37
N ALA A 351 -25.71 7.30 -4.08
CA ALA A 351 -24.51 6.72 -3.50
C ALA A 351 -24.60 6.59 -1.97
N PHE A 352 -24.10 5.48 -1.45
CA PHE A 352 -23.90 5.21 -0.02
C PHE A 352 -22.48 5.58 0.44
N ASN A 353 -21.75 6.33 -0.39
CA ASN A 353 -20.41 6.83 -0.10
C ASN A 353 -20.47 8.00 0.89
N LEU A 354 -19.73 7.89 2.01
CA LEU A 354 -19.76 8.86 3.10
C LEU A 354 -19.48 10.30 2.64
N PHE A 355 -18.56 10.50 1.68
CA PHE A 355 -18.15 11.83 1.26
C PHE A 355 -19.11 12.47 0.29
N ASP A 356 -19.62 11.72 -0.69
CA ASP A 356 -20.64 12.23 -1.59
C ASP A 356 -21.87 12.72 -0.78
N VAL A 357 -22.30 11.93 0.22
CA VAL A 357 -23.43 12.30 1.09
C VAL A 357 -23.05 13.44 2.05
N SER A 358 -21.86 13.43 2.66
CA SER A 358 -21.42 14.48 3.60
C SER A 358 -21.19 15.84 2.92
N PHE A 359 -20.70 15.84 1.68
CA PHE A 359 -20.52 17.06 0.90
C PHE A 359 -21.87 17.60 0.46
N ALA A 360 -22.77 16.74 -0.02
CA ALA A 360 -24.14 17.12 -0.34
C ALA A 360 -24.86 17.72 0.89
N TYR A 361 -24.70 17.11 2.06
CA TYR A 361 -25.22 17.62 3.34
C TYR A 361 -24.67 19.01 3.68
N SER A 362 -23.35 19.19 3.59
CA SER A 362 -22.65 20.44 3.91
C SER A 362 -23.06 21.58 2.97
N ASN A 363 -23.26 21.26 1.69
CA ASN A 363 -23.60 22.21 0.63
C ASN A 363 -25.12 22.42 0.46
N ARG A 364 -25.95 21.65 1.19
CA ARG A 364 -27.43 21.67 1.10
C ARG A 364 -27.95 21.30 -0.30
N GLU A 365 -27.32 20.33 -0.93
CA GLU A 365 -27.70 19.88 -2.28
C GLU A 365 -29.05 19.16 -2.28
N THR A 366 -29.85 19.42 -3.32
CA THR A 366 -31.13 18.73 -3.52
C THR A 366 -30.90 17.30 -4.04
N TYR A 367 -31.96 16.50 -4.11
CA TYR A 367 -31.89 15.16 -4.67
C TYR A 367 -31.39 15.17 -6.12
N GLU A 368 -31.84 16.12 -6.93
CA GLU A 368 -31.43 16.28 -8.34
C GLU A 368 -29.96 16.70 -8.47
N GLY A 369 -29.42 17.44 -7.49
CA GLY A 369 -28.03 17.89 -7.44
C GLY A 369 -27.06 16.93 -6.74
N ARG A 370 -27.51 15.71 -6.38
CA ARG A 370 -26.73 14.76 -5.59
C ARG A 370 -25.43 14.35 -6.30
N TYR A 371 -24.40 14.10 -5.50
CA TYR A 371 -23.09 13.69 -5.99
C TYR A 371 -22.97 12.17 -6.10
N ALA A 372 -22.11 11.71 -7.01
CA ALA A 372 -21.78 10.30 -7.21
C ALA A 372 -20.32 10.10 -7.64
N TYR A 373 -19.48 11.11 -7.43
CA TYR A 373 -18.12 11.13 -7.96
C TYR A 373 -17.22 10.17 -7.20
N HIS A 374 -17.09 10.35 -5.88
CA HIS A 374 -16.22 9.50 -5.05
C HIS A 374 -16.70 8.05 -5.07
N PHE A 375 -18.02 7.86 -5.18
CA PHE A 375 -18.62 6.55 -5.43
C PHE A 375 -18.15 5.91 -6.74
N ARG A 376 -18.16 6.63 -7.86
CA ARG A 376 -17.75 6.08 -9.17
C ARG A 376 -16.28 5.70 -9.18
N GLU A 377 -15.42 6.53 -8.56
CA GLU A 377 -14.01 6.22 -8.36
C GLU A 377 -13.86 4.92 -7.55
N SER A 378 -14.53 4.84 -6.40
CA SER A 378 -14.48 3.65 -5.53
C SER A 378 -15.01 2.40 -6.23
N LEU A 379 -16.05 2.54 -7.07
CA LEU A 379 -16.62 1.43 -7.84
C LEU A 379 -15.68 0.94 -8.94
N TRP A 380 -14.99 1.83 -9.65
CA TRP A 380 -13.96 1.44 -10.58
C TRP A 380 -12.87 0.63 -9.86
N ASN A 381 -12.34 1.15 -8.77
CA ASN A 381 -11.34 0.48 -7.96
C ASN A 381 -11.81 -0.91 -7.49
N GLU A 382 -13.04 -1.02 -7.02
CA GLU A 382 -13.58 -2.30 -6.60
C GLU A 382 -13.69 -3.28 -7.78
N ILE A 383 -14.10 -2.84 -8.98
CA ILE A 383 -14.05 -3.67 -10.19
C ILE A 383 -12.63 -4.19 -10.41
N PHE A 384 -11.62 -3.31 -10.34
CA PHE A 384 -10.23 -3.69 -10.53
C PHE A 384 -9.72 -4.66 -9.46
N ILE A 385 -10.01 -4.42 -8.18
CA ILE A 385 -9.65 -5.32 -7.08
C ILE A 385 -10.25 -6.71 -7.32
N ARG A 386 -11.50 -6.79 -7.74
CA ARG A 386 -12.18 -8.07 -7.99
C ARG A 386 -11.54 -8.86 -9.14
N TYR A 387 -11.04 -8.19 -10.16
CA TYR A 387 -10.37 -8.84 -11.30
C TYR A 387 -8.87 -9.09 -11.05
N MET A 388 -8.12 -8.13 -10.55
CA MET A 388 -6.66 -8.20 -10.43
C MET A 388 -6.20 -8.76 -9.08
N GLY A 389 -7.01 -8.60 -8.03
CA GLY A 389 -6.60 -8.78 -6.64
C GLY A 389 -5.80 -7.58 -6.13
N LEU A 390 -5.97 -7.26 -4.84
CA LEU A 390 -5.39 -6.05 -4.22
C LEU A 390 -3.85 -5.97 -4.35
N LYS A 391 -3.16 -7.11 -4.28
CA LYS A 391 -1.69 -7.18 -4.41
C LYS A 391 -1.20 -6.74 -5.80
N ASN A 392 -1.85 -7.21 -6.86
CA ASN A 392 -1.48 -6.85 -8.22
C ASN A 392 -1.84 -5.39 -8.50
N LEU A 393 -2.97 -4.92 -7.95
CA LEU A 393 -3.36 -3.52 -8.04
C LEU A 393 -2.34 -2.60 -7.37
N ALA A 394 -1.94 -2.92 -6.14
CA ALA A 394 -0.92 -2.16 -5.41
C ALA A 394 0.44 -2.19 -6.12
N SER A 395 0.85 -3.33 -6.70
CA SER A 395 2.08 -3.42 -7.50
C SER A 395 2.01 -2.52 -8.74
N GLN A 396 0.87 -2.50 -9.44
CA GLN A 396 0.69 -1.66 -10.63
C GLN A 396 0.65 -0.16 -10.29
N ILE A 397 0.04 0.22 -9.16
CA ILE A 397 0.08 1.59 -8.65
C ILE A 397 1.52 1.99 -8.31
N LEU A 398 2.28 1.09 -7.67
CA LEU A 398 3.70 1.32 -7.39
C LEU A 398 4.54 1.43 -8.66
N GLU A 399 4.25 0.62 -9.69
CA GLU A 399 4.88 0.71 -11.01
C GLU A 399 4.52 2.03 -11.73
N GLN A 400 3.30 2.53 -11.60
CA GLN A 400 2.90 3.84 -12.13
C GLN A 400 3.60 5.01 -11.43
N LEU A 401 3.81 4.90 -10.12
CA LEU A 401 4.61 5.84 -9.36
C LEU A 401 6.11 5.77 -9.74
N ASP A 402 6.54 4.64 -10.31
CA ASP A 402 7.92 4.30 -10.68
C ASP A 402 8.23 4.51 -12.18
N ASN A 403 7.68 5.55 -12.80
CA ASN A 403 7.73 5.81 -14.25
C ASN A 403 9.14 6.03 -14.86
N ASP A 404 10.02 5.05 -14.73
CA ASP A 404 11.27 4.90 -15.47
C ASP A 404 11.02 4.07 -16.74
N LYS A 405 11.01 4.78 -17.88
CA LYS A 405 11.32 4.34 -19.26
C LYS A 405 10.82 2.95 -19.71
N ILE A 406 9.81 2.95 -20.60
CA ILE A 406 9.65 1.89 -21.60
C ILE A 406 9.86 2.46 -23.01
N ALA A 407 10.95 2.07 -23.66
CA ALA A 407 11.18 2.34 -25.08
C ALA A 407 10.20 1.50 -25.94
N PRO A 408 9.66 2.02 -27.06
CA PRO A 408 8.71 1.29 -27.88
C PRO A 408 9.40 0.20 -28.70
N GLU A 409 9.00 -1.06 -28.50
CA GLU A 409 9.35 -2.16 -29.39
C GLU A 409 8.45 -2.16 -30.64
N LEU A 410 9.05 -2.30 -31.82
CA LEU A 410 8.36 -2.42 -33.12
C LEU A 410 8.02 -3.90 -33.38
N LEU A 411 6.75 -4.29 -33.26
CA LEU A 411 6.30 -5.64 -33.59
C LEU A 411 5.72 -5.74 -35.01
N LYS A 412 6.29 -6.65 -35.81
CA LYS A 412 5.79 -7.06 -37.12
C LYS A 412 4.54 -7.92 -36.97
N VAL A 413 3.50 -7.59 -37.74
CA VAL A 413 2.22 -8.30 -37.78
C VAL A 413 2.36 -9.65 -38.48
N ALA A 414 1.93 -10.74 -37.82
CA ALA A 414 1.66 -12.03 -38.46
C ALA A 414 0.16 -12.40 -38.37
N LYS A 415 -0.32 -13.08 -39.42
CA LYS A 415 -1.72 -13.20 -39.87
C LYS A 415 -2.62 -14.15 -39.04
N LYS A 416 -3.93 -13.91 -39.24
CA LYS A 416 -5.18 -14.57 -38.77
C LYS A 416 -5.16 -16.06 -38.34
N PRO A 417 -6.06 -16.47 -37.42
CA PRO A 417 -6.17 -17.83 -36.90
C PRO A 417 -7.00 -18.78 -37.79
N GLN A 418 -6.66 -20.08 -37.76
CA GLN A 418 -7.50 -21.17 -38.24
C GLN A 418 -8.24 -21.87 -37.08
N ARG A 419 -9.51 -22.22 -37.33
CA ARG A 419 -10.43 -22.98 -36.47
C ARG A 419 -10.08 -24.47 -36.37
N LYS A 420 -10.37 -25.07 -35.20
CA LYS A 420 -11.11 -26.34 -34.90
C LYS A 420 -10.67 -26.83 -33.50
N LYS A 421 -11.42 -27.58 -32.68
CA LYS A 421 -12.68 -28.32 -32.79
C LYS A 421 -13.20 -28.56 -31.36
N THR A 422 -14.52 -28.67 -31.23
CA THR A 422 -15.29 -29.12 -30.05
C THR A 422 -14.95 -30.55 -29.63
N LEU A 423 -15.00 -30.83 -28.31
CA LEU A 423 -15.38 -32.14 -27.76
C LEU A 423 -15.77 -32.03 -26.28
N ASP A 424 -16.45 -33.07 -25.81
CA ASP A 424 -17.68 -33.06 -25.02
C ASP A 424 -17.59 -32.86 -23.51
N THR A 425 -18.77 -32.51 -23.00
CA THR A 425 -19.24 -32.47 -21.62
C THR A 425 -19.12 -33.80 -20.87
N ASN A 426 -18.62 -33.77 -19.62
CA ASN A 426 -19.38 -34.14 -18.40
C ASN A 426 -18.45 -34.43 -17.22
N LYS A 427 -18.42 -33.50 -16.24
CA LYS A 427 -18.22 -33.75 -14.80
C LYS A 427 -18.44 -32.46 -13.99
N LYS A 428 -19.69 -31.95 -13.99
CA LYS A 428 -20.25 -31.24 -12.81
C LYS A 428 -20.75 -32.36 -11.89
N VAL A 429 -20.34 -32.47 -10.63
CA VAL A 429 -21.11 -31.90 -9.50
C VAL A 429 -20.22 -31.48 -8.28
N ASN A 430 -18.90 -31.72 -8.27
CA ASN A 430 -18.08 -31.45 -7.06
C ASN A 430 -17.25 -30.13 -7.05
N SER A 431 -17.33 -29.28 -8.07
CA SER A 431 -16.49 -28.06 -8.15
C SER A 431 -17.04 -26.84 -7.41
N GLY A 432 -18.38 -26.73 -7.25
CA GLY A 432 -19.03 -25.52 -6.71
C GLY A 432 -18.76 -25.26 -5.22
N LYS A 433 -18.72 -26.30 -4.39
CA LYS A 433 -18.39 -26.17 -2.95
C LYS A 433 -16.94 -25.77 -2.73
N ASN A 434 -16.00 -26.31 -3.50
CA ASN A 434 -14.57 -25.97 -3.41
C ASN A 434 -14.27 -24.56 -3.92
N LEU A 435 -14.97 -24.08 -4.95
CA LEU A 435 -14.84 -22.70 -5.45
C LEU A 435 -15.38 -21.68 -4.45
N LEU A 436 -16.52 -21.96 -3.81
CA LEU A 436 -17.10 -21.07 -2.80
C LEU A 436 -16.24 -21.00 -1.53
N LEU A 437 -15.63 -22.12 -1.13
CA LEU A 437 -14.67 -22.18 -0.02
C LEU A 437 -13.40 -21.38 -0.34
N ARG A 438 -12.83 -21.56 -1.54
CA ARG A 438 -11.68 -20.78 -2.02
C ARG A 438 -12.00 -19.29 -2.11
N LYS A 439 -13.19 -18.93 -2.59
CA LYS A 439 -13.63 -17.53 -2.69
C LYS A 439 -13.75 -16.89 -1.31
N ARG A 440 -14.32 -17.60 -0.32
CA ARG A 440 -14.36 -17.15 1.08
C ARG A 440 -12.97 -17.08 1.73
N MET A 441 -12.06 -17.98 1.38
CA MET A 441 -10.67 -17.93 1.84
C MET A 441 -9.89 -16.76 1.23
N ILE A 442 -10.14 -16.42 -0.04
CA ILE A 442 -9.56 -15.27 -0.75
C ILE A 442 -10.12 -13.97 -0.19
N ASP A 443 -11.45 -13.84 -0.08
CA ASP A 443 -12.12 -12.67 0.52
C ASP A 443 -11.64 -12.46 1.98
N ALA A 444 -11.47 -13.54 2.75
CA ALA A 444 -10.92 -13.48 4.11
C ALA A 444 -9.40 -13.19 4.14
N ALA A 445 -8.63 -13.53 3.10
CA ALA A 445 -7.21 -13.22 3.01
C ALA A 445 -6.96 -11.76 2.55
N GLU A 446 -7.86 -11.19 1.76
CA GLU A 446 -7.80 -9.79 1.31
C GLU A 446 -8.02 -8.80 2.47
N GLY A 447 -8.95 -9.07 3.39
CA GLY A 447 -9.15 -8.29 4.62
C GLY A 447 -8.06 -8.46 5.69
N ARG A 448 -7.01 -9.25 5.39
CA ARG A 448 -5.89 -9.56 6.29
C ARG A 448 -4.54 -8.99 5.81
N LEU A 449 -4.50 -8.31 4.66
CA LEU A 449 -3.26 -7.82 4.05
C LEU A 449 -2.64 -6.61 4.77
N THR A 450 -3.41 -5.80 5.49
CA THR A 450 -2.89 -4.70 6.31
C THR A 450 -2.01 -5.22 7.44
N THR A 451 -2.47 -6.26 8.15
CA THR A 451 -1.68 -6.98 9.15
C THR A 451 -0.40 -7.59 8.58
N VAL A 452 -0.35 -7.98 7.30
CA VAL A 452 0.88 -8.51 6.68
C VAL A 452 1.93 -7.41 6.51
N VAL A 453 1.53 -6.18 6.19
CA VAL A 453 2.47 -5.05 6.08
C VAL A 453 3.03 -4.69 7.46
N ASP A 454 2.17 -4.63 8.48
CA ASP A 454 2.60 -4.38 9.87
C ASP A 454 3.52 -5.48 10.40
N GLU A 455 3.28 -6.74 10.01
CA GLU A 455 4.15 -7.89 10.32
C GLU A 455 5.53 -7.76 9.67
N LEU A 456 5.58 -7.32 8.40
CA LEU A 456 6.85 -7.07 7.69
C LEU A 456 7.61 -5.90 8.29
N GLU A 457 6.95 -4.78 8.61
CA GLU A 457 7.60 -3.62 9.26
C GLU A 457 8.26 -4.01 10.58
N GLN A 458 7.57 -4.81 11.42
CA GLN A 458 8.10 -5.26 12.70
C GLN A 458 9.28 -6.21 12.52
N ALA A 459 9.17 -7.22 11.66
CA ALA A 459 10.26 -8.15 11.41
C ALA A 459 11.50 -7.45 10.81
N PHE A 460 11.32 -6.53 9.86
CA PHE A 460 12.42 -5.75 9.31
C PHE A 460 13.04 -4.81 10.35
N SER A 461 12.27 -4.25 11.27
CA SER A 461 12.82 -3.43 12.35
C SER A 461 13.76 -4.21 13.29
N ILE A 462 13.58 -5.53 13.41
CA ILE A 462 14.49 -6.42 14.12
C ILE A 462 15.71 -6.72 13.25
N LEU A 463 15.48 -7.18 12.01
CA LEU A 463 16.56 -7.63 11.13
C LEU A 463 17.55 -6.50 10.77
N THR A 464 17.05 -5.29 10.52
CA THR A 464 17.89 -4.12 10.15
C THR A 464 18.80 -3.62 11.26
N GLN A 465 18.67 -4.12 12.50
CA GLN A 465 19.61 -3.85 13.59
C GLN A 465 20.91 -4.63 13.44
N HIS A 466 20.95 -5.63 12.56
CA HIS A 466 22.07 -6.55 12.41
C HIS A 466 22.62 -6.52 10.98
N GLU A 467 23.85 -6.04 10.84
CA GLU A 467 24.56 -5.97 9.54
C GLU A 467 24.94 -7.35 8.99
N LYS A 468 25.06 -8.35 9.87
CA LYS A 468 25.44 -9.72 9.56
C LYS A 468 24.36 -10.65 10.08
N THR A 469 23.65 -11.31 9.19
CA THR A 469 22.58 -12.24 9.51
C THR A 469 22.82 -13.58 8.81
N VAL A 470 22.58 -14.69 9.50
CA VAL A 470 22.56 -16.02 8.89
C VAL A 470 21.25 -16.70 9.25
N THR A 471 20.48 -17.08 8.23
CA THR A 471 19.22 -17.80 8.43
C THR A 471 19.47 -19.30 8.40
N ILE A 472 19.08 -19.99 9.47
CA ILE A 472 19.26 -21.44 9.63
C ILE A 472 17.90 -22.15 9.57
N PHE A 473 17.81 -23.14 8.68
CA PHE A 473 16.65 -24.01 8.50
C PHE A 473 16.98 -25.47 8.80
N GLY A 474 15.97 -26.24 9.21
CA GLY A 474 16.09 -27.69 9.36
C GLY A 474 14.85 -28.30 10.02
N SER A 475 14.96 -29.58 10.39
CA SER A 475 13.83 -30.32 10.97
C SER A 475 13.35 -29.74 12.31
N ALA A 476 12.04 -29.49 12.41
CA ALA A 476 11.36 -29.15 13.67
C ALA A 476 11.14 -30.37 14.59
N ARG A 477 11.47 -31.59 14.14
CA ARG A 477 11.11 -32.86 14.80
C ARG A 477 12.28 -33.60 15.44
N LYS A 478 13.51 -33.12 15.22
CA LYS A 478 14.71 -33.77 15.77
C LYS A 478 14.84 -33.45 17.26
N PRO A 479 15.11 -34.45 18.12
CA PRO A 479 15.34 -34.20 19.54
C PRO A 479 16.69 -33.51 19.74
N GLN A 480 16.85 -32.74 20.81
CA GLN A 480 18.06 -31.93 21.05
C GLN A 480 19.35 -32.75 21.24
N ASN A 481 19.25 -34.06 21.49
CA ASN A 481 20.38 -35.00 21.59
C ASN A 481 20.73 -35.70 20.26
N ASP A 482 20.11 -35.31 19.14
CA ASP A 482 20.43 -35.81 17.81
C ASP A 482 21.69 -35.13 17.26
N GLU A 483 22.47 -35.83 16.44
CA GLU A 483 23.69 -35.29 15.82
C GLU A 483 23.39 -34.04 14.95
N ILE A 484 22.22 -33.99 14.30
CA ILE A 484 21.83 -32.85 13.47
C ILE A 484 21.59 -31.61 14.32
N THR A 485 20.91 -31.74 15.46
CA THR A 485 20.68 -30.62 16.37
C THR A 485 21.97 -30.19 17.06
N GLN A 486 22.83 -31.13 17.45
CA GLN A 486 24.15 -30.79 18.01
C GLN A 486 24.99 -30.01 17.00
N GLY A 487 24.98 -30.42 15.73
CA GLY A 487 25.66 -29.70 14.66
C GLY A 487 25.12 -28.28 14.43
N ALA A 488 23.80 -28.11 14.48
CA ALA A 488 23.15 -26.80 14.37
C ALA A 488 23.53 -25.88 15.53
N TYR A 489 23.58 -26.42 16.75
CA TYR A 489 24.04 -25.70 17.94
C TYR A 489 25.51 -25.26 17.79
N ASP A 490 26.41 -26.18 17.42
CA ASP A 490 27.85 -25.90 17.34
C ASP A 490 28.17 -24.87 16.24
N LEU A 491 27.51 -24.97 15.08
CA LEU A 491 27.68 -24.01 14.00
C LEU A 491 27.11 -22.63 14.37
N ALA A 492 25.92 -22.58 14.96
CA ALA A 492 25.31 -21.31 15.38
C ALA A 492 26.12 -20.62 16.49
N ALA A 493 26.71 -21.37 17.42
CA ALA A 493 27.60 -20.82 18.44
C ALA A 493 28.86 -20.18 17.83
N ARG A 494 29.42 -20.76 16.76
CA ARG A 494 30.56 -20.18 16.03
C ARG A 494 30.15 -18.91 15.29
N LEU A 495 29.01 -18.94 14.59
CA LEU A 495 28.45 -17.78 13.90
C LEU A 495 28.21 -16.60 14.87
N GLY A 496 27.61 -16.87 16.03
CA GLY A 496 27.37 -15.87 17.07
C GLY A 496 28.66 -15.22 17.57
N ARG A 497 29.72 -16.01 17.82
CA ARG A 497 31.04 -15.47 18.24
C ARG A 497 31.70 -14.57 17.19
N GLU A 498 31.38 -14.74 15.91
CA GLU A 498 31.90 -13.93 14.82
C GLU A 498 30.99 -12.72 14.46
N GLY A 499 29.95 -12.49 15.27
CA GLY A 499 29.06 -11.35 15.16
C GLY A 499 27.95 -11.52 14.11
N TYR A 500 27.65 -12.74 13.68
CA TYR A 500 26.45 -13.02 12.89
C TYR A 500 25.25 -13.18 13.83
N ALA A 501 24.18 -12.43 13.57
CA ALA A 501 22.87 -12.69 14.15
C ALA A 501 22.27 -13.94 13.50
N VAL A 502 21.90 -14.93 14.31
CA VAL A 502 21.33 -16.19 13.84
C VAL A 502 19.81 -16.06 13.79
N VAL A 503 19.24 -16.19 12.60
CA VAL A 503 17.80 -16.12 12.36
C VAL A 503 17.25 -17.53 12.17
N THR A 504 16.17 -17.88 12.85
CA THR A 504 15.47 -19.15 12.64
C THR A 504 13.96 -18.95 12.60
N GLY A 505 13.23 -20.03 12.31
CA GLY A 505 11.78 -20.06 12.41
C GLY A 505 11.21 -20.09 13.83
N GLY A 506 12.04 -20.03 14.88
CA GLY A 506 11.65 -19.91 16.29
C GLY A 506 11.04 -21.16 16.94
N GLY A 507 10.86 -22.26 16.21
CA GLY A 507 10.30 -23.50 16.75
C GLY A 507 11.33 -24.42 17.40
N HIS A 508 10.94 -25.67 17.66
CA HIS A 508 11.79 -26.73 18.23
C HIS A 508 12.74 -27.40 17.23
N GLY A 509 13.51 -28.37 17.68
CA GLY A 509 14.44 -29.15 16.88
C GLY A 509 15.65 -28.34 16.43
N VAL A 510 15.96 -28.34 15.14
CA VAL A 510 17.11 -27.61 14.59
C VAL A 510 17.02 -26.11 14.87
N MET A 511 15.83 -25.53 14.79
CA MET A 511 15.61 -24.09 15.03
C MET A 511 16.00 -23.72 16.46
N GLU A 512 15.50 -24.48 17.44
CA GLU A 512 15.85 -24.31 18.85
C GLU A 512 17.33 -24.55 19.10
N ALA A 513 17.94 -25.59 18.51
CA ALA A 513 19.36 -25.86 18.67
C ALA A 513 20.24 -24.71 18.16
N ALA A 514 19.91 -24.17 16.98
CA ALA A 514 20.59 -23.03 16.39
C ALA A 514 20.40 -21.75 17.24
N ASN A 515 19.16 -21.45 17.65
CA ASN A 515 18.90 -20.31 18.53
C ASN A 515 19.69 -20.43 19.84
N ARG A 516 19.67 -21.61 20.46
CA ARG A 516 20.40 -21.92 21.69
C ARG A 516 21.91 -21.76 21.53
N GLY A 517 22.49 -22.27 20.45
CA GLY A 517 23.92 -22.14 20.19
C GLY A 517 24.38 -20.69 20.09
N ALA A 518 23.63 -19.86 19.34
CA ALA A 518 23.92 -18.43 19.23
C ALA A 518 23.74 -17.70 20.57
N TYR A 519 22.63 -17.96 21.26
CA TYR A 519 22.28 -17.33 22.52
C TYR A 519 23.31 -17.62 23.62
N GLU A 520 23.67 -18.89 23.83
CA GLU A 520 24.64 -19.29 24.86
C GLU A 520 26.08 -18.83 24.52
N ALA A 521 26.36 -18.57 23.25
CA ALA A 521 27.62 -17.97 22.82
C ALA A 521 27.69 -16.44 23.01
N GLY A 522 26.62 -15.81 23.49
CA GLY A 522 26.51 -14.36 23.66
C GLY A 522 26.28 -13.60 22.35
N GLY A 523 25.86 -14.29 21.29
CA GLY A 523 25.47 -13.71 20.02
C GLY A 523 23.98 -13.39 19.93
N GLU A 524 23.59 -12.70 18.87
CA GLU A 524 22.19 -12.36 18.60
C GLU A 524 21.44 -13.57 18.03
N SER A 525 20.25 -13.86 18.59
CA SER A 525 19.45 -15.03 18.27
C SER A 525 18.00 -14.61 18.01
N ILE A 526 17.57 -14.67 16.75
CA ILE A 526 16.28 -14.14 16.31
C ILE A 526 15.32 -15.30 15.98
N GLY A 527 14.12 -15.26 16.56
CA GLY A 527 13.04 -16.21 16.29
C GLY A 527 11.89 -15.59 15.52
N LEU A 528 11.73 -15.94 14.25
CA LEU A 528 10.59 -15.52 13.43
C LEU A 528 9.55 -16.65 13.40
N ASN A 529 8.69 -16.69 14.42
CA ASN A 529 7.71 -17.77 14.61
C ASN A 529 6.41 -17.56 13.83
N ILE A 530 5.57 -18.59 13.69
CA ILE A 530 4.26 -18.52 13.03
C ILE A 530 3.18 -19.09 13.94
N GLN A 531 2.06 -18.37 14.06
CA GLN A 531 0.89 -18.85 14.78
C GLN A 531 0.21 -19.98 14.00
N LEU A 532 0.26 -21.20 14.53
CA LEU A 532 -0.40 -22.37 13.95
C LEU A 532 -1.56 -22.87 14.83
N PRO A 533 -2.61 -23.49 14.25
CA PRO A 533 -3.71 -24.06 15.02
C PRO A 533 -3.32 -25.20 15.97
N PHE A 534 -2.11 -25.75 15.82
CA PHE A 534 -1.53 -26.80 16.65
C PHE A 534 -0.12 -26.35 17.07
N GLU A 535 0.24 -26.59 18.34
CA GLU A 535 1.38 -25.98 19.04
C GLU A 535 2.69 -25.95 18.24
N GLN A 536 3.05 -24.77 17.75
CA GLN A 536 4.45 -24.38 17.53
C GLN A 536 4.76 -23.24 18.50
N THR A 537 5.24 -23.60 19.69
CA THR A 537 5.71 -22.65 20.70
C THR A 537 7.05 -22.06 20.29
N LEU A 538 7.25 -20.77 20.58
CA LEU A 538 8.54 -20.12 20.46
C LEU A 538 9.51 -20.76 21.47
N ASN A 539 10.74 -21.07 21.07
CA ASN A 539 11.75 -21.56 21.99
C ASN A 539 12.33 -20.46 22.90
N ASP A 540 12.90 -20.85 24.04
CA ASP A 540 13.35 -19.94 25.10
C ASP A 540 14.68 -19.22 24.78
N TYR A 541 15.30 -19.50 23.64
CA TYR A 541 16.68 -19.08 23.34
C TYR A 541 16.76 -17.96 22.30
N THR A 542 15.84 -17.00 22.36
CA THR A 542 15.81 -15.85 21.45
C THR A 542 16.13 -14.55 22.18
N THR A 543 17.01 -13.72 21.60
CA THR A 543 17.27 -12.33 22.05
C THR A 543 16.23 -11.36 21.50
N ALA A 544 15.70 -11.65 20.31
CA ALA A 544 14.56 -10.97 19.71
C ALA A 544 13.66 -11.99 19.01
N ASN A 545 12.36 -11.72 18.95
CA ASN A 545 11.42 -12.58 18.25
C ASN A 545 10.25 -11.78 17.69
N PHE A 546 9.60 -12.37 16.70
CA PHE A 546 8.34 -11.89 16.17
C PHE A 546 7.46 -13.07 15.79
N GLU A 547 6.18 -13.02 16.17
CA GLU A 547 5.21 -14.06 15.86
C GLU A 547 4.28 -13.58 14.73
N PHE A 548 4.44 -14.19 13.56
CA PHE A 548 3.60 -13.90 12.41
C PHE A 548 2.23 -14.57 12.56
N ARG A 549 1.17 -13.93 12.05
CA ARG A 549 -0.12 -14.59 11.81
C ARG A 549 -0.23 -15.10 10.38
N HIS A 550 0.61 -14.58 9.48
CA HIS A 550 0.59 -14.93 8.05
C HIS A 550 1.91 -15.54 7.58
N PHE A 551 1.83 -16.70 6.94
CA PHE A 551 2.98 -17.41 6.37
C PHE A 551 3.79 -16.56 5.39
N PHE A 552 3.12 -15.72 4.59
CA PHE A 552 3.78 -14.92 3.56
C PHE A 552 4.74 -13.88 4.15
N GLY A 553 4.31 -13.13 5.18
CA GLY A 553 5.16 -12.13 5.84
C GLY A 553 6.40 -12.77 6.46
N ARG A 554 6.21 -13.96 7.07
CA ARG A 554 7.30 -14.74 7.65
C ARG A 554 8.32 -15.16 6.60
N LYS A 555 7.87 -15.78 5.51
CA LYS A 555 8.74 -16.24 4.41
C LYS A 555 9.61 -15.10 3.91
N VAL A 556 8.98 -13.99 3.51
CA VAL A 556 9.68 -12.80 3.04
C VAL A 556 10.74 -12.31 4.03
N SER A 557 10.41 -12.29 5.33
CA SER A 557 11.34 -11.85 6.37
C SER A 557 12.51 -12.81 6.59
N MET A 558 12.29 -14.11 6.41
CA MET A 558 13.35 -15.12 6.49
C MET A 558 14.25 -15.14 5.24
N THR A 559 13.82 -14.49 4.14
CA THR A 559 14.48 -14.52 2.83
C THR A 559 15.22 -13.23 2.46
N LEU A 560 14.76 -12.06 2.91
CA LEU A 560 15.15 -10.78 2.28
C LEU A 560 16.44 -10.11 2.78
N ASP A 561 17.12 -10.63 3.79
CA ASP A 561 18.34 -9.98 4.29
C ASP A 561 19.22 -10.96 5.06
N ALA A 562 19.93 -11.82 4.34
CA ALA A 562 20.86 -12.79 4.94
C ALA A 562 22.23 -12.72 4.26
N SER A 563 23.29 -12.70 5.08
CA SER A 563 24.66 -12.90 4.62
C SER A 563 24.93 -14.34 4.18
N ALA A 564 24.13 -15.31 4.65
CA ALA A 564 24.13 -16.70 4.22
C ALA A 564 22.84 -17.42 4.64
N PHE A 565 22.52 -18.49 3.92
CA PHE A 565 21.47 -19.45 4.28
C PHE A 565 22.08 -20.81 4.56
N VAL A 566 21.73 -21.42 5.70
CA VAL A 566 22.23 -22.74 6.11
C VAL A 566 21.07 -23.70 6.30
N TYR A 567 21.16 -24.86 5.65
CA TYR A 567 20.13 -25.89 5.67
C TYR A 567 20.68 -27.19 6.25
N PHE A 568 20.19 -27.53 7.44
CA PHE A 568 20.36 -28.86 8.02
C PHE A 568 19.28 -29.82 7.49
N PRO A 569 19.46 -31.16 7.62
CA PRO A 569 18.47 -32.13 7.18
C PRO A 569 17.06 -31.85 7.73
N GLY A 570 16.07 -31.88 6.84
CA GLY A 570 14.74 -31.37 7.12
C GLY A 570 13.65 -31.99 6.24
N GLY A 571 12.41 -31.61 6.53
CA GLY A 571 11.22 -32.07 5.80
C GLY A 571 10.76 -31.07 4.74
N PHE A 572 9.46 -31.14 4.39
CA PHE A 572 8.89 -30.25 3.37
C PHE A 572 9.06 -28.76 3.64
N GLY A 573 8.96 -28.31 4.89
CA GLY A 573 9.19 -26.89 5.21
C GLY A 573 10.61 -26.43 4.88
N THR A 574 11.62 -27.28 5.12
CA THR A 574 13.02 -26.98 4.79
C THR A 574 13.23 -26.94 3.27
N PHE A 575 12.62 -27.85 2.53
CA PHE A 575 12.69 -27.84 1.06
C PHE A 575 11.92 -26.68 0.43
N ASP A 576 10.79 -26.29 1.00
CA ASP A 576 10.00 -25.13 0.57
C ASP A 576 10.86 -23.85 0.60
N GLU A 577 11.52 -23.59 1.73
CA GLU A 577 12.41 -22.44 1.90
C GLU A 577 13.66 -22.54 1.00
N LEU A 578 14.25 -23.74 0.86
CA LEU A 578 15.40 -23.96 -0.01
C LEU A 578 15.07 -23.62 -1.47
N PHE A 579 13.98 -24.17 -2.02
CA PHE A 579 13.61 -23.89 -3.41
C PHE A 579 13.19 -22.44 -3.61
N GLU A 580 12.56 -21.80 -2.63
CA GLU A 580 12.24 -20.38 -2.69
C GLU A 580 13.50 -19.52 -2.84
N ILE A 581 14.52 -19.76 -2.00
CA ILE A 581 15.81 -19.07 -2.10
C ILE A 581 16.50 -19.31 -3.44
N LEU A 582 16.58 -20.57 -3.88
CA LEU A 582 17.23 -20.91 -5.14
C LEU A 582 16.55 -20.24 -6.34
N VAL A 583 15.21 -20.22 -6.37
CA VAL A 583 14.44 -19.56 -7.43
C VAL A 583 14.65 -18.04 -7.41
N LEU A 584 14.66 -17.42 -6.23
CA LEU A 584 14.89 -15.97 -6.11
C LEU A 584 16.31 -15.58 -6.54
N MET A 585 17.32 -16.38 -6.22
CA MET A 585 18.70 -16.16 -6.71
C MET A 585 18.84 -16.42 -8.21
N GLN A 586 18.23 -17.51 -8.72
CA GLN A 586 18.23 -17.84 -10.15
C GLN A 586 17.61 -16.71 -10.98
N THR A 587 16.52 -16.13 -10.50
CA THR A 587 15.78 -15.07 -11.21
C THR A 587 16.31 -13.65 -10.95
N GLY A 588 17.37 -13.51 -10.15
CA GLY A 588 17.98 -12.22 -9.81
C GLY A 588 17.08 -11.31 -8.97
N LYS A 589 16.15 -11.90 -8.19
CA LYS A 589 15.26 -11.15 -7.28
C LYS A 589 15.90 -10.87 -5.92
N ILE A 590 16.88 -11.68 -5.53
CA ILE A 590 17.79 -11.42 -4.40
C ILE A 590 19.24 -11.60 -4.87
N ASP A 591 20.18 -11.00 -4.15
CA ASP A 591 21.60 -11.16 -4.42
C ASP A 591 22.05 -12.61 -4.20
N ARG A 592 23.08 -13.03 -4.95
CA ARG A 592 23.72 -14.34 -4.71
C ARG A 592 24.53 -14.27 -3.42
N VAL A 593 24.03 -14.94 -2.39
CA VAL A 593 24.73 -15.16 -1.11
C VAL A 593 24.98 -16.66 -0.90
N PRO A 594 25.92 -17.05 -0.02
CA PRO A 594 26.15 -18.45 0.32
C PRO A 594 24.86 -19.20 0.69
N VAL A 595 24.56 -20.27 -0.05
CA VAL A 595 23.58 -21.30 0.36
C VAL A 595 24.35 -22.57 0.70
N VAL A 596 24.30 -22.97 1.97
CA VAL A 596 25.04 -24.08 2.54
C VAL A 596 24.09 -25.19 2.92
N LEU A 597 24.32 -26.40 2.41
CA LEU A 597 23.60 -27.62 2.77
C LEU A 597 24.50 -28.49 3.65
N VAL A 598 24.13 -28.69 4.91
CA VAL A 598 24.95 -29.39 5.90
C VAL A 598 24.56 -30.86 5.98
N GLY A 599 25.55 -31.76 5.91
CA GLY A 599 25.36 -33.21 6.00
C GLY A 599 25.15 -33.87 4.63
N SER A 600 26.24 -34.28 4.00
CA SER A 600 26.25 -34.71 2.60
C SER A 600 25.50 -36.03 2.35
N ASP A 601 25.41 -36.91 3.34
CA ASP A 601 24.60 -38.14 3.28
C ASP A 601 23.12 -37.86 2.97
N PHE A 602 22.58 -36.75 3.48
CA PHE A 602 21.20 -36.36 3.23
C PHE A 602 21.03 -35.61 1.89
N TRP A 603 21.96 -34.72 1.55
CA TRP A 603 21.81 -33.81 0.42
C TRP A 603 22.32 -34.34 -0.92
N ARG A 604 23.30 -35.26 -0.94
CA ARG A 604 23.83 -35.85 -2.19
C ARG A 604 22.77 -36.60 -3.01
N PRO A 605 21.88 -37.42 -2.41
CA PRO A 605 20.80 -38.04 -3.17
C PRO A 605 19.86 -37.03 -3.85
N TRP A 606 19.65 -35.87 -3.23
CA TRP A 606 18.84 -34.80 -3.81
C TRP A 606 19.60 -34.02 -4.90
N ASP A 607 20.87 -33.70 -4.69
CA ASP A 607 21.74 -33.06 -5.72
C ASP A 607 21.83 -33.93 -6.98
N ALA A 608 21.85 -35.26 -6.84
CA ALA A 608 21.77 -36.18 -7.97
C ALA A 608 20.48 -35.98 -8.79
N VAL A 609 19.33 -35.72 -8.15
CA VAL A 609 18.09 -35.39 -8.87
C VAL A 609 18.23 -34.08 -9.63
N ILE A 610 18.84 -33.04 -9.03
CA ILE A 610 19.06 -31.75 -9.68
C ILE A 610 19.97 -31.92 -10.91
N ARG A 611 21.10 -32.62 -10.77
CA ARG A 611 22.10 -32.77 -11.84
C ARG A 611 21.65 -33.77 -12.92
N GLU A 612 21.29 -34.99 -12.53
CA GLU A 612 21.01 -36.05 -13.50
C GLU A 612 19.63 -35.90 -14.14
N VAL A 613 18.63 -35.47 -13.36
CA VAL A 613 17.24 -35.38 -13.85
C VAL A 613 16.95 -34.00 -14.41
N MET A 614 17.16 -32.93 -13.63
CA MET A 614 16.76 -31.58 -14.05
C MET A 614 17.72 -30.97 -15.07
N LEU A 615 19.03 -31.09 -14.87
CA LEU A 615 20.04 -30.56 -15.79
C LEU A 615 20.26 -31.50 -16.99
N ASP A 616 20.67 -32.74 -16.77
CA ASP A 616 21.14 -33.60 -17.88
C ASP A 616 19.99 -34.19 -18.71
N LYS A 617 19.03 -34.84 -18.05
CA LYS A 617 17.96 -35.58 -18.71
C LYS A 617 16.87 -34.68 -19.30
N TYR A 618 16.32 -33.77 -18.49
CA TYR A 618 15.19 -32.93 -18.90
C TYR A 618 15.58 -31.51 -19.30
N LYS A 619 16.80 -31.04 -18.97
CA LYS A 619 17.32 -29.73 -19.35
C LYS A 619 16.39 -28.57 -18.98
N VAL A 620 15.83 -28.62 -17.78
CA VAL A 620 14.91 -27.61 -17.23
C VAL A 620 15.61 -26.57 -16.34
N ILE A 621 16.92 -26.73 -16.12
CA ILE A 621 17.80 -25.76 -15.46
C ILE A 621 19.11 -25.63 -16.25
N SER A 622 19.86 -24.57 -15.97
CA SER A 622 21.20 -24.30 -16.51
C SER A 622 22.30 -24.88 -15.60
N TYR A 623 23.53 -25.01 -16.12
CA TYR A 623 24.65 -25.52 -15.33
C TYR A 623 24.96 -24.60 -14.14
N GLU A 624 24.82 -23.30 -14.36
CA GLU A 624 25.02 -22.23 -13.38
C GLU A 624 24.04 -22.30 -12.20
N ASP A 625 22.88 -22.95 -12.39
CA ASP A 625 21.91 -23.18 -11.32
C ASP A 625 22.38 -24.24 -10.32
N THR A 626 23.23 -25.18 -10.75
CA THR A 626 23.84 -26.19 -9.86
C THR A 626 24.93 -25.63 -8.96
N GLU A 627 25.35 -24.39 -9.22
CA GLU A 627 26.35 -23.66 -8.45
C GLU A 627 25.71 -22.68 -7.43
N LEU A 628 24.37 -22.68 -7.33
CA LEU A 628 23.63 -21.83 -6.39
C LEU A 628 23.77 -22.27 -4.92
N TYR A 629 24.20 -23.51 -4.67
CA TYR A 629 24.41 -24.04 -3.31
C TYR A 629 25.69 -24.88 -3.23
N ARG A 630 26.18 -25.08 -2.00
CA ARG A 630 27.33 -25.94 -1.68
C ARG A 630 26.98 -26.90 -0.55
N ILE A 631 27.43 -28.15 -0.66
CA ILE A 631 27.24 -29.18 0.36
C ILE A 631 28.53 -29.31 1.18
N TYR A 632 28.42 -29.23 2.51
CA TYR A 632 29.55 -29.32 3.43
C TYR A 632 29.25 -30.26 4.61
N ASP A 633 30.30 -30.92 5.10
CA ASP A 633 30.26 -31.74 6.33
C ASP A 633 31.09 -31.11 7.46
N ASN A 634 32.13 -30.34 7.13
CA ASN A 634 33.03 -29.71 8.09
C ASN A 634 32.60 -28.25 8.37
N TYR A 635 32.50 -27.88 9.65
CA TYR A 635 32.03 -26.55 10.07
C TYR A 635 33.07 -25.44 9.87
N ASP A 636 34.36 -25.74 9.89
CA ASP A 636 35.42 -24.76 9.58
C ASP A 636 35.34 -24.33 8.11
N ASP A 637 35.07 -25.28 7.21
CA ASP A 637 34.89 -25.00 5.78
C ASP A 637 33.64 -24.13 5.52
N ILE A 638 32.55 -24.39 6.25
CA ILE A 638 31.33 -23.57 6.19
C ILE A 638 31.63 -22.14 6.63
N MET A 639 32.29 -21.96 7.78
CA MET A 639 32.64 -20.63 8.30
C MET A 639 33.58 -19.90 7.34
N ASN A 640 34.58 -20.59 6.78
CA ASN A 640 35.50 -20.01 5.81
C ASN A 640 34.77 -19.56 4.54
N TYR A 641 33.83 -20.36 4.04
CA TYR A 641 33.03 -20.02 2.86
C TYR A 641 32.16 -18.79 3.11
N ILE A 642 31.39 -18.78 4.20
CA ILE A 642 30.50 -17.65 4.57
C ILE A 642 31.31 -16.36 4.73
N ASN A 643 32.42 -16.40 5.47
CA ASN A 643 33.27 -15.23 5.70
C ASN A 643 33.94 -14.71 4.42
N THR A 644 34.36 -15.62 3.53
CA THR A 644 35.03 -15.25 2.29
C THR A 644 34.07 -14.55 1.33
N GLU A 645 32.87 -15.10 1.15
CA GLU A 645 31.85 -14.49 0.29
C GLU A 645 31.35 -13.16 0.86
N TYR A 646 31.15 -13.07 2.18
CA TYR A 646 30.77 -11.82 2.84
C TYR A 646 31.81 -10.69 2.63
N ARG A 647 33.11 -11.02 2.58
CA ARG A 647 34.16 -10.03 2.29
C ARG A 647 34.19 -9.58 0.83
N LYS A 648 33.74 -10.43 -0.11
CA LYS A 648 33.71 -10.10 -1.55
C LYS A 648 32.61 -9.11 -1.89
N THR A 649 31.45 -9.21 -1.26
CA THR A 649 30.31 -8.30 -1.50
C THR A 649 30.53 -6.87 -1.01
N ARG A 650 31.62 -6.60 -0.27
CA ARG A 650 31.99 -5.27 0.26
C ARG A 650 33.12 -4.56 -0.47
N LYS A 651 33.69 -5.16 -1.52
CA LYS A 651 34.63 -4.50 -2.43
C LYS A 651 33.89 -4.04 -3.68
#